data_AF-A0AAU5FAE9-F1
#
_entry.id   AF-A0AAU5FAE9-F1
#
_cell.length_a   1.000
_cell.length_b   1.000
_cell.length_c   1.000
_cell.angle_alpha   90.00
_cell.angle_beta   90.00
_cell.angle_gamma   90.00
#
_symmetry.space_group_name_H-M   'P 1'
#
loop_
_entity.id
_entity.type
_entity.pdbx_description
1 polymer ?
#
loop_
_entity_poly.entity_id
_entity_poly.type
_entity_poly.pdbx_seq_one_letter_code
_entity_poly.pdbx_strand_id
1 'polypeptide(L)'
;MSSAAEQEAERAVGRPAPHGEGHRELNGHHGRRGSPGGLRPQVWPGAPTPLGARFRVGPDGVAGTNFALWAGGAESVELCLFDAAGTETRLALVELTHEIWHGFVPGVRPGQRYGYRVHGRWDPWTGARWNPSKLLLDPYARAVDGSIGDGHSALPPQVYGHVRDWPQQQVADTVRDDRDSAPFVPKSVVVHDDDDWSDDRRPKTPWADSVIYELHVRGFTKLHPGIPEELRGTYAGLAHPAALDHLVRLGVTAVELLPVHQFAHEDHLLRRGLRNYWGYNSIGYFAPHAAYSASGTAGQQVGEFKRMVRALHAAGIEVILDVVYNHTAEAGERGPTLSLRGIDNKGYYRLQSDARRYADYSGCGNTLHVVQPQVLRLITDSLRYWVTEMGVDGFRFDLAAALARSMHDVDMLSPFLAVIAQDPVLRRVKLIAEPWDVGRGGYQVGAFPPLWTEWNDRYRGAVRDFWRGALPDVRDLGYRLSGSSDLYAWGGRRPYASINFVTAHDGFTLRDLVSYEHKHNEANGEGNRDGTDDNRSWNCGVEGETEDPRVNALRRRQLRNLLTTLLVSTGVPMLVAGDEMGRTQGGNNNAYCQDGEVGWIDWSLLEQPGPRGLLELARRLVALRHRHPVLRRRAFFSGRAQGADGLRDLAWFTARGEEMTERDWYAPTATLGLYLSGRDIPGRDARGAPVVDDSFLIVLHAGSRPTGFVVPGAPWAEGYEVLVDTSGEDQAGVPGRVHRGGTEVGVGARSVQVLRVTG
;
A
#
# COMPACT_ATOMS: atom_id res chain seq x y z
N MET A 1 72.31 24.20 5.38
CA MET A 1 73.31 25.28 5.24
C MET A 1 72.56 26.60 5.14
N SER A 2 72.79 27.48 6.13
CA SER A 2 72.80 28.98 6.11
C SER A 2 71.81 29.73 5.19
N SER A 3 71.12 30.81 5.56
CA SER A 3 71.06 31.69 6.75
C SER A 3 69.89 32.66 6.60
N ALA A 4 69.45 33.24 7.71
CA ALA A 4 68.48 34.33 7.85
C ALA A 4 69.11 35.74 7.62
N ALA A 5 68.26 36.74 7.36
CA ALA A 5 68.29 38.17 7.80
C ALA A 5 67.00 38.86 7.28
N GLU A 6 66.06 39.40 8.05
CA GLU A 6 66.02 40.61 8.92
C GLU A 6 66.30 41.96 8.21
N GLN A 7 65.27 42.83 8.08
CA GLN A 7 65.10 44.15 8.75
C GLN A 7 64.21 45.17 8.01
N GLU A 8 63.57 46.02 8.83
CA GLU A 8 62.50 47.00 8.56
C GLU A 8 62.97 48.43 8.23
N ALA A 9 61.98 49.25 7.76
CA ALA A 9 61.79 50.71 7.94
C ALA A 9 62.72 51.68 7.15
N GLU A 10 62.34 52.89 6.69
CA GLU A 10 61.35 53.86 7.19
C GLU A 10 61.04 54.99 6.15
N ARG A 11 59.80 55.52 6.22
CA ARG A 11 59.22 56.86 5.90
C ARG A 11 59.97 57.90 5.04
N ALA A 12 59.22 58.54 4.12
CA ALA A 12 58.71 59.93 4.24
C ALA A 12 58.47 60.59 2.87
N VAL A 13 57.24 60.98 2.51
CA VAL A 13 56.98 62.12 1.61
C VAL A 13 55.64 62.77 1.91
N GLY A 14 55.65 64.07 2.17
CA GLY A 14 54.46 64.91 2.17
C GLY A 14 54.82 66.38 2.00
N ARG A 15 54.45 66.98 0.86
CA ARG A 15 53.98 68.36 0.73
C ARG A 15 53.36 68.62 -0.66
N PRO A 16 52.23 69.35 -0.75
CA PRO A 16 51.47 69.54 -2.00
C PRO A 16 51.64 70.95 -2.62
N ALA A 17 51.15 71.11 -3.84
CA ALA A 17 50.97 72.39 -4.54
C ALA A 17 49.58 72.41 -5.25
N PRO A 18 48.99 73.60 -5.52
CA PRO A 18 47.58 73.84 -5.20
C PRO A 18 46.64 74.17 -6.38
N HIS A 19 45.35 74.08 -6.06
CA HIS A 19 44.18 74.88 -6.51
C HIS A 19 44.03 75.32 -7.98
N GLY A 20 42.90 74.91 -8.56
CA GLY A 20 42.17 75.63 -9.61
C GLY A 20 40.67 75.38 -9.45
N GLU A 21 39.92 76.41 -9.07
CA GLU A 21 38.47 76.44 -8.90
C GLU A 21 37.72 76.48 -10.25
N GLY A 22 36.47 76.01 -10.27
CA GLY A 22 35.55 76.23 -11.40
C GLY A 22 34.26 75.41 -11.40
N HIS A 23 33.32 75.77 -10.50
CA HIS A 23 31.84 75.66 -10.57
C HIS A 23 31.13 74.50 -11.32
N ARG A 24 30.28 73.74 -10.59
CA ARG A 24 28.80 73.76 -10.75
C ARG A 24 28.04 72.89 -9.72
N GLU A 25 27.14 73.57 -9.00
CA GLU A 25 25.78 73.19 -8.54
C GLU A 25 25.48 71.84 -7.86
N LEU A 26 25.33 71.95 -6.54
CA LEU A 26 24.32 71.38 -5.63
C LEU A 26 23.25 70.42 -6.19
N ASN A 27 23.22 69.19 -5.65
CA ASN A 27 22.04 68.69 -4.94
C ASN A 27 22.39 67.55 -3.96
N GLY A 28 22.01 67.75 -2.70
CA GLY A 28 22.33 66.87 -1.58
C GLY A 28 21.32 65.75 -1.35
N HIS A 29 21.87 64.68 -0.77
CA HIS A 29 21.27 63.74 0.19
C HIS A 29 19.97 63.00 -0.16
N HIS A 30 20.07 61.67 -0.25
CA HIS A 30 19.58 60.77 0.81
C HIS A 30 20.25 59.39 0.69
N GLY A 31 21.17 59.09 1.62
CA GLY A 31 21.81 57.79 1.74
C GLY A 31 20.81 56.76 2.26
N ARG A 32 20.50 55.75 1.44
CA ARG A 32 19.89 54.50 1.92
C ARG A 32 20.95 53.71 2.67
N ARG A 33 20.76 53.57 3.98
CA ARG A 33 21.43 52.54 4.80
C ARG A 33 21.12 51.18 4.18
N GLY A 34 22.15 50.47 3.72
CA GLY A 34 22.05 49.07 3.33
C GLY A 34 21.72 48.21 4.55
N SER A 35 20.79 47.28 4.37
CA SER A 35 20.50 46.21 5.33
C SER A 35 21.74 45.34 5.56
N PRO A 36 21.94 44.75 6.75
CA PRO A 36 23.06 43.85 6.99
C PRO A 36 22.87 42.56 6.18
N GLY A 37 23.83 42.22 5.33
CA GLY A 37 23.88 40.91 4.69
C GLY A 37 24.06 39.83 5.76
N GLY A 38 23.07 38.93 5.89
CA GLY A 38 23.13 37.81 6.81
C GLY A 38 24.33 36.91 6.50
N LEU A 39 25.13 36.62 7.52
CA LEU A 39 26.23 35.65 7.45
C LEU A 39 25.65 34.29 7.05
N ARG A 40 26.22 33.64 6.02
CA ARG A 40 25.85 32.26 5.65
C ARG A 40 26.12 31.34 6.85
N PRO A 41 25.19 30.45 7.24
CA PRO A 41 25.41 29.56 8.36
C PRO A 41 26.59 28.63 8.06
N GLN A 42 27.53 28.53 9.00
CA GLN A 42 28.69 27.66 8.87
C GLN A 42 28.26 26.20 9.05
N VAL A 43 28.61 25.33 8.11
CA VAL A 43 28.39 23.88 8.21
C VAL A 43 29.51 23.30 9.07
N TRP A 44 29.14 22.56 10.11
CA TRP A 44 30.05 21.79 10.96
C TRP A 44 30.14 20.34 10.46
N PRO A 45 31.13 19.54 10.90
CA PRO A 45 31.34 18.20 10.35
C PRO A 45 30.12 17.27 10.46
N GLY A 46 29.35 17.36 11.55
CA GLY A 46 28.18 16.49 11.75
C GLY A 46 28.55 15.01 11.85
N ALA A 47 27.65 14.13 11.39
CA ALA A 47 27.83 12.69 11.41
C ALA A 47 27.22 12.03 10.16
N PRO A 48 27.83 10.94 9.63
CA PRO A 48 27.31 10.22 8.46
C PRO A 48 26.06 9.39 8.77
N THR A 49 25.68 9.24 10.04
CA THR A 49 24.50 8.48 10.45
C THR A 49 23.75 9.19 11.58
N PRO A 50 22.42 9.00 11.67
CA PRO A 50 21.56 8.33 10.67
C PRO A 50 21.43 9.15 9.38
N LEU A 51 20.97 8.51 8.29
CA LEU A 51 20.73 9.17 7.00
C LEU A 51 19.51 10.11 7.05
N GLY A 52 19.52 11.12 6.17
CA GLY A 52 18.55 12.20 6.08
C GLY A 52 18.83 13.34 7.04
N ALA A 53 17.82 14.19 7.26
CA ALA A 53 17.87 15.28 8.24
C ALA A 53 17.43 14.81 9.65
N ARG A 54 18.24 15.09 10.67
CA ARG A 54 17.88 14.89 12.09
C ARG A 54 18.15 16.14 12.91
N PHE A 55 17.07 16.71 13.44
CA PHE A 55 17.15 17.77 14.42
C PHE A 55 17.70 17.22 15.73
N ARG A 56 18.71 17.87 16.29
CA ARG A 56 19.35 17.43 17.54
C ARG A 56 20.06 18.59 18.24
N VAL A 57 20.39 18.38 19.49
CA VAL A 57 21.40 19.20 20.17
C VAL A 57 22.77 18.74 19.70
N GLY A 58 23.48 19.64 19.03
CA GLY A 58 24.83 19.43 18.50
C GLY A 58 25.91 19.66 19.57
N PRO A 59 27.18 19.71 19.13
CA PRO A 59 28.29 20.12 19.99
C PRO A 59 28.01 21.44 20.70
N ASP A 60 28.56 21.61 21.90
CA ASP A 60 28.46 22.82 22.73
C ASP A 60 27.02 23.21 23.12
N GLY A 61 26.08 22.26 23.07
CA GLY A 61 24.68 22.50 23.44
C GLY A 61 23.88 23.26 22.39
N VAL A 62 24.42 23.46 21.18
CA VAL A 62 23.77 24.24 20.12
C VAL A 62 22.74 23.39 19.38
N ALA A 63 21.48 23.81 19.38
CA ALA A 63 20.44 23.16 18.59
C ALA A 63 20.64 23.40 17.09
N GLY A 64 20.47 22.36 16.29
CA GLY A 64 20.61 22.41 14.83
C GLY A 64 20.20 21.09 14.19
N THR A 65 20.49 20.95 12.90
CA THR A 65 20.14 19.75 12.14
C THR A 65 21.37 19.11 11.52
N ASN A 66 21.52 17.80 11.72
CA ASN A 66 22.48 16.98 11.01
C ASN A 66 21.86 16.50 9.70
N PHE A 67 22.56 16.67 8.58
CA PHE A 67 22.19 16.19 7.26
C PHE A 67 23.19 15.12 6.83
N ALA A 68 22.70 14.00 6.29
CA ALA A 68 23.53 12.92 5.77
C ALA A 68 22.87 12.30 4.52
N LEU A 69 23.60 12.27 3.40
CA LEU A 69 23.11 11.80 2.11
C LEU A 69 24.11 10.79 1.52
N TRP A 70 23.67 9.55 1.29
CA TRP A 70 24.46 8.62 0.48
C TRP A 70 24.39 9.08 -0.99
N ALA A 71 25.57 9.37 -1.56
CA ALA A 71 25.75 9.78 -2.95
C ALA A 71 27.16 9.38 -3.41
N GLY A 72 27.37 8.08 -3.60
CA GLY A 72 28.71 7.51 -3.75
C GLY A 72 29.45 7.93 -5.02
N GLY A 73 28.73 8.13 -6.13
CA GLY A 73 29.30 8.63 -7.39
C GLY A 73 29.37 10.15 -7.53
N ALA A 74 28.95 10.93 -6.53
CA ALA A 74 28.91 12.39 -6.62
C ALA A 74 30.30 13.03 -6.51
N GLU A 75 30.52 14.13 -7.23
CA GLU A 75 31.74 14.95 -7.14
C GLU A 75 31.64 16.00 -6.02
N SER A 76 30.44 16.53 -5.77
CA SER A 76 30.13 17.38 -4.61
C SER A 76 28.63 17.43 -4.35
N VAL A 77 28.26 17.79 -3.11
CA VAL A 77 26.86 17.92 -2.68
C VAL A 77 26.63 19.28 -2.04
N GLU A 78 25.61 19.99 -2.50
CA GLU A 78 25.11 21.21 -1.89
C GLU A 78 23.76 20.92 -1.19
N LEU A 79 23.70 21.22 0.10
CA LEU A 79 22.45 21.35 0.85
C LEU A 79 21.82 22.70 0.53
N CYS A 80 20.56 22.68 0.10
CA CYS A 80 19.80 23.88 -0.26
C CYS A 80 18.73 24.12 0.80
N LEU A 81 18.83 25.20 1.57
CA LEU A 81 17.82 25.65 2.55
C LEU A 81 16.93 26.72 1.93
N PHE A 82 15.63 26.66 2.21
CA PHE A 82 14.64 27.62 1.70
C PHE A 82 13.97 28.38 2.84
N ASP A 83 13.98 29.71 2.77
CA ASP A 83 13.24 30.56 3.71
C ASP A 83 11.74 30.64 3.37
N ALA A 84 10.98 31.41 4.15
CA ALA A 84 9.54 31.59 3.93
C ALA A 84 9.20 32.32 2.62
N ALA A 85 10.14 33.10 2.06
CA ALA A 85 9.99 33.77 0.76
C ALA A 85 10.40 32.85 -0.41
N GLY A 86 10.89 31.64 -0.13
CA GLY A 86 11.40 30.71 -1.13
C GLY A 86 12.84 31.00 -1.58
N THR A 87 13.56 31.88 -0.89
CA THR A 87 14.96 32.19 -1.21
C THR A 87 15.83 30.98 -0.90
N GLU A 88 16.62 30.55 -1.87
CA GLU A 88 17.55 29.42 -1.74
C GLU A 88 18.89 29.87 -1.14
N THR A 89 19.32 29.21 -0.06
CA THR A 89 20.68 29.28 0.48
C THR A 89 21.38 27.95 0.30
N ARG A 90 22.49 27.94 -0.46
CA ARG A 90 23.27 26.73 -0.74
C ARG A 90 24.48 26.62 0.18
N LEU A 91 24.66 25.44 0.77
CA LEU A 91 25.72 25.12 1.71
C LEU A 91 26.43 23.84 1.23
N ALA A 92 27.74 23.87 1.06
CA ALA A 92 28.50 22.68 0.70
C ALA A 92 28.55 21.70 1.88
N LEU A 93 28.25 20.43 1.63
CA LEU A 93 28.59 19.34 2.54
C LEU A 93 30.01 18.88 2.16
N VAL A 94 30.97 19.09 3.05
CA VAL A 94 32.40 18.85 2.76
C VAL A 94 32.92 17.55 3.36
N GLU A 95 32.24 17.02 4.36
CA GLU A 95 32.62 15.74 4.96
C GLU A 95 32.04 14.57 4.17
N LEU A 96 32.87 13.57 3.93
CA LEU A 96 32.53 12.37 3.18
C LEU A 96 33.05 11.13 3.91
N THR A 97 32.14 10.34 4.48
CA THR A 97 32.47 9.12 5.22
C THR A 97 31.63 7.97 4.68
N HIS A 98 32.25 6.87 4.25
CA HIS A 98 31.56 5.70 3.67
C HIS A 98 30.57 6.07 2.55
N GLU A 99 30.99 6.93 1.61
CA GLU A 99 30.17 7.40 0.49
C GLU A 99 28.94 8.25 0.91
N ILE A 100 28.90 8.69 2.17
CA ILE A 100 27.86 9.54 2.73
C ILE A 100 28.43 10.94 2.92
N TRP A 101 27.82 11.90 2.23
CA TRP A 101 28.07 13.33 2.40
C TRP A 101 27.29 13.83 3.61
N HIS A 102 27.96 14.52 4.54
CA HIS A 102 27.30 14.95 5.76
C HIS A 102 27.76 16.31 6.29
N GLY A 103 26.94 16.88 7.17
CA GLY A 103 27.23 18.12 7.86
C GLY A 103 26.15 18.47 8.89
N PHE A 104 26.53 19.20 9.94
CA PHE A 104 25.60 19.75 10.93
C PHE A 104 25.47 21.25 10.73
N VAL A 105 24.23 21.75 10.65
CA VAL A 105 23.94 23.17 10.47
C VAL A 105 23.31 23.74 11.74
N PRO A 106 24.05 24.54 12.53
CA PRO A 106 23.51 25.20 13.71
C PRO A 106 22.31 26.08 13.41
N GLY A 107 21.33 26.11 14.32
CA GLY A 107 20.16 26.99 14.23
C GLY A 107 19.06 26.53 13.26
N VAL A 108 19.33 25.53 12.41
CA VAL A 108 18.28 24.90 11.59
C VAL A 108 17.35 24.10 12.49
N ARG A 109 16.05 24.38 12.41
CA ARG A 109 15.01 23.81 13.27
C ARG A 109 13.97 23.04 12.43
N PRO A 110 13.13 22.22 13.07
CA PRO A 110 11.99 21.60 12.40
C PRO A 110 11.07 22.64 11.74
N GLY A 111 10.48 22.27 10.62
CA GLY A 111 9.78 23.16 9.69
C GLY A 111 10.69 23.76 8.61
N GLN A 112 12.02 23.66 8.74
CA GLN A 112 12.95 24.10 7.70
C GLN A 112 12.78 23.26 6.42
N ARG A 113 12.49 23.94 5.31
CA ARG A 113 12.46 23.36 3.96
C ARG A 113 13.87 23.21 3.41
N TYR A 114 14.16 22.07 2.79
CA TYR A 114 15.44 21.81 2.18
C TYR A 114 15.35 20.88 0.95
N GLY A 115 16.46 20.77 0.23
CA GLY A 115 16.71 19.78 -0.81
C GLY A 115 18.21 19.70 -1.10
N TYR A 116 18.60 18.93 -2.12
CA TYR A 116 20.00 18.79 -2.52
C TYR A 116 20.23 19.16 -3.97
N ARG A 117 21.43 19.68 -4.27
CA ARG A 117 21.98 19.71 -5.62
C ARG A 117 23.24 18.85 -5.62
N VAL A 118 23.26 17.85 -6.49
CA VAL A 118 24.34 16.86 -6.55
C VAL A 118 25.08 17.02 -7.86
N HIS A 119 26.39 17.23 -7.76
CA HIS A 119 27.27 17.44 -8.89
C HIS A 119 27.94 16.13 -9.29
N GLY A 120 28.17 15.96 -10.59
CA GLY A 120 28.81 14.79 -11.14
C GLY A 120 28.74 14.80 -12.67
N ARG A 121 29.30 13.76 -13.29
CA ARG A 121 29.35 13.62 -14.75
C ARG A 121 27.96 13.45 -15.37
N TRP A 122 27.58 14.32 -16.30
CA TRP A 122 26.47 14.04 -17.20
C TRP A 122 26.96 13.20 -18.38
N ASP A 123 26.69 11.90 -18.36
CA ASP A 123 26.93 10.99 -19.48
C ASP A 123 25.88 9.87 -19.52
N PRO A 124 24.69 10.17 -20.09
CA PRO A 124 23.59 9.21 -20.16
C PRO A 124 23.92 7.91 -20.88
N TRP A 125 24.93 7.87 -21.77
CA TRP A 125 25.35 6.64 -22.45
C TRP A 125 26.00 5.61 -21.52
N THR A 126 26.58 6.07 -20.41
CA THR A 126 27.14 5.21 -19.36
C THR A 126 26.20 5.09 -18.14
N GLY A 127 24.99 5.65 -18.24
CA GLY A 127 24.00 5.71 -17.16
C GLY A 127 24.22 6.85 -16.16
N ALA A 128 25.26 7.68 -16.32
CA ALA A 128 25.55 8.81 -15.45
C ALA A 128 24.62 9.99 -15.75
N ARG A 129 23.81 10.42 -14.78
CA ARG A 129 22.72 11.39 -14.98
C ARG A 129 22.71 12.53 -13.95
N TRP A 130 23.87 12.91 -13.41
CA TRP A 130 24.00 14.04 -12.49
C TRP A 130 23.72 15.38 -13.20
N ASN A 131 22.81 16.16 -12.64
CA ASN A 131 22.48 17.49 -13.13
C ASN A 131 22.17 18.44 -11.95
N PRO A 132 23.12 19.29 -11.54
CA PRO A 132 22.95 20.15 -10.37
C PRO A 132 21.95 21.29 -10.57
N SER A 133 21.48 21.54 -11.81
CA SER A 133 20.35 22.45 -12.04
C SER A 133 19.04 21.88 -11.50
N LYS A 134 18.97 20.58 -11.20
CA LYS A 134 17.79 19.93 -10.63
C LYS A 134 17.92 19.90 -9.11
N LEU A 135 16.96 20.50 -8.41
CA LEU A 135 16.80 20.34 -6.97
C LEU A 135 16.19 18.97 -6.68
N LEU A 136 16.83 18.22 -5.79
CA LEU A 136 16.51 16.83 -5.49
C LEU A 136 15.91 16.71 -4.08
N LEU A 137 14.88 15.89 -3.95
CA LEU A 137 14.35 15.47 -2.66
C LEU A 137 15.33 14.53 -1.96
N ASP A 138 15.47 14.71 -0.66
CA ASP A 138 16.16 13.78 0.22
C ASP A 138 15.41 12.43 0.25
N PRO A 139 16.05 11.30 -0.11
CA PRO A 139 15.42 9.97 -0.05
C PRO A 139 14.96 9.58 1.35
N TYR A 140 15.55 10.19 2.39
CA TYR A 140 15.24 10.00 3.80
C TYR A 140 14.38 11.14 4.39
N ALA A 141 13.77 11.99 3.55
CA ALA A 141 12.85 13.02 4.00
C ALA A 141 11.64 12.38 4.70
N ARG A 142 11.42 12.75 5.97
CA ARG A 142 10.26 12.30 6.77
C ARG A 142 9.01 13.14 6.57
N ALA A 143 9.15 14.29 5.92
CA ALA A 143 8.05 15.11 5.46
C ALA A 143 8.45 15.80 4.16
N VAL A 144 7.46 16.03 3.30
CA VAL A 144 7.60 16.70 2.02
C VAL A 144 6.52 17.78 1.93
N ASP A 145 6.92 18.99 1.59
CA ASP A 145 6.04 20.14 1.44
C ASP A 145 5.91 20.56 -0.03
N GLY A 146 4.67 20.83 -0.44
CA GLY A 146 4.28 20.97 -1.83
C GLY A 146 4.03 19.63 -2.51
N SER A 147 3.71 19.66 -3.79
CA SER A 147 3.42 18.47 -4.58
C SER A 147 4.08 18.52 -5.94
N ILE A 148 4.21 17.35 -6.55
CA ILE A 148 4.78 17.18 -7.90
C ILE A 148 3.62 17.16 -8.87
N GLY A 149 3.40 18.30 -9.54
CA GLY A 149 2.43 18.43 -10.63
C GLY A 149 1.04 18.97 -10.25
N ASP A 150 0.73 19.25 -8.97
CA ASP A 150 -0.54 19.93 -8.67
C ASP A 150 -0.56 21.35 -9.23
N GLY A 151 -1.73 21.76 -9.69
CA GLY A 151 -1.94 23.09 -10.29
C GLY A 151 -1.33 23.23 -11.69
N HIS A 152 -0.70 22.18 -12.22
CA HIS A 152 -0.13 22.15 -13.56
C HIS A 152 -0.85 21.14 -14.46
N SER A 153 -1.02 21.50 -15.74
CA SER A 153 -1.57 20.61 -16.76
C SER A 153 -0.54 19.60 -17.31
N ALA A 154 0.72 19.69 -16.90
CA ALA A 154 1.80 18.78 -17.22
C ALA A 154 2.96 19.03 -16.25
N LEU A 155 3.87 18.08 -16.09
CA LEU A 155 5.11 18.34 -15.37
C LEU A 155 5.92 19.43 -16.12
N PRO A 156 6.39 20.48 -15.42
CA PRO A 156 7.19 21.53 -16.04
C PRO A 156 8.46 20.96 -16.67
N PRO A 157 8.87 21.39 -17.88
CA PRO A 157 10.10 20.90 -18.53
C PRO A 157 11.36 20.97 -17.66
N GLN A 158 11.40 21.90 -16.71
CA GLN A 158 12.53 22.14 -15.80
C GLN A 158 12.81 20.97 -14.87
N VAL A 159 11.81 20.14 -14.54
CA VAL A 159 11.99 18.98 -13.64
C VAL A 159 12.68 17.80 -14.30
N TYR A 160 12.91 17.86 -15.61
CA TYR A 160 13.63 16.83 -16.35
C TYR A 160 15.12 17.18 -16.36
N GLY A 161 15.98 16.20 -16.03
CA GLY A 161 17.44 16.32 -16.15
C GLY A 161 17.90 16.57 -17.60
N HIS A 162 17.05 16.25 -18.56
CA HIS A 162 17.28 16.35 -19.99
C HIS A 162 16.24 17.26 -20.68
N VAL A 163 16.52 17.69 -21.91
CA VAL A 163 15.60 18.54 -22.67
C VAL A 163 14.44 17.70 -23.21
N ARG A 164 13.32 17.69 -22.48
CA ARG A 164 12.11 16.91 -22.81
C ARG A 164 11.65 17.09 -24.26
N ASP A 165 11.54 18.33 -24.70
CA ASP A 165 10.98 18.71 -26.00
C ASP A 165 12.06 18.87 -27.09
N TRP A 166 13.15 18.08 -27.01
CA TRP A 166 14.22 18.11 -28.01
C TRP A 166 13.72 17.65 -29.39
N PRO A 167 14.12 18.29 -30.52
CA PRO A 167 13.61 17.93 -31.84
C PRO A 167 13.85 16.46 -32.24
N GLN A 168 14.99 15.89 -31.83
CA GLN A 168 15.31 14.48 -32.05
C GLN A 168 14.96 13.62 -30.82
N GLN A 169 13.70 13.25 -30.69
CA GLN A 169 13.16 12.52 -29.53
C GLN A 169 13.92 11.22 -29.18
N GLN A 170 14.54 10.56 -30.15
CA GLN A 170 15.36 9.37 -29.94
C GLN A 170 16.67 9.61 -29.16
N VAL A 171 17.08 10.87 -28.96
CA VAL A 171 18.25 11.27 -28.17
C VAL A 171 17.92 12.37 -27.15
N ALA A 172 16.65 12.71 -26.96
CA ALA A 172 16.24 13.78 -26.05
C ALA A 172 16.79 13.58 -24.63
N ASP A 173 16.78 12.34 -24.13
CA ASP A 173 17.28 11.99 -22.79
C ASP A 173 18.81 12.09 -22.62
N THR A 174 19.56 12.38 -23.70
CA THR A 174 21.02 12.59 -23.65
C THR A 174 21.42 14.06 -23.61
N VAL A 175 20.50 14.96 -23.98
CA VAL A 175 20.75 16.41 -24.00
C VAL A 175 20.43 16.99 -22.64
N ARG A 176 21.46 17.45 -21.92
CA ARG A 176 21.30 18.01 -20.57
C ARG A 176 20.47 19.29 -20.58
N ASP A 177 19.56 19.42 -19.61
CA ASP A 177 18.77 20.64 -19.41
C ASP A 177 19.27 21.42 -18.21
N ASP A 178 19.80 22.63 -18.44
CA ASP A 178 20.43 23.44 -17.39
C ASP A 178 19.46 24.37 -16.65
N ARG A 179 18.15 24.34 -16.94
CA ARG A 179 17.15 25.17 -16.26
C ARG A 179 16.93 24.70 -14.83
N ASP A 180 16.76 25.66 -13.92
CA ASP A 180 16.53 25.38 -12.51
C ASP A 180 15.14 24.77 -12.27
N SER A 181 15.10 23.64 -11.54
CA SER A 181 13.85 22.98 -11.16
C SER A 181 13.30 23.43 -9.81
N ALA A 182 14.05 24.20 -9.01
CA ALA A 182 13.67 24.51 -7.63
C ALA A 182 12.26 25.10 -7.46
N PRO A 183 11.73 25.98 -8.34
CA PRO A 183 10.36 26.49 -8.19
C PRO A 183 9.25 25.46 -8.45
N PHE A 184 9.58 24.31 -9.05
CA PHE A 184 8.61 23.36 -9.62
C PHE A 184 8.60 22.00 -8.93
N VAL A 185 9.47 21.79 -7.93
CA VAL A 185 9.55 20.55 -7.16
C VAL A 185 9.18 20.83 -5.70
N PRO A 186 8.62 19.85 -4.97
CA PRO A 186 8.43 19.98 -3.54
C PRO A 186 9.77 20.04 -2.80
N LYS A 187 9.70 20.32 -1.49
CA LYS A 187 10.86 20.42 -0.61
C LYS A 187 10.77 19.38 0.49
N SER A 188 11.89 18.78 0.83
CA SER A 188 12.01 17.99 2.06
C SER A 188 11.86 18.92 3.26
N VAL A 189 11.33 18.42 4.38
CA VAL A 189 11.13 19.22 5.59
C VAL A 189 11.80 18.55 6.79
N VAL A 190 12.54 19.33 7.56
CA VAL A 190 13.09 18.89 8.86
C VAL A 190 11.92 18.71 9.83
N VAL A 191 11.84 17.56 10.49
CA VAL A 191 10.80 17.26 11.50
C VAL A 191 11.42 16.98 12.87
N HIS A 192 10.59 17.08 13.91
CA HIS A 192 10.93 16.73 15.29
C HIS A 192 11.07 15.21 15.49
N ASP A 193 11.80 14.82 16.54
CA ASP A 193 11.99 13.43 17.00
C ASP A 193 11.20 13.15 18.29
N ASP A 194 10.14 13.92 18.54
CA ASP A 194 9.62 14.14 19.89
C ASP A 194 8.49 13.17 20.31
N ASP A 195 8.10 12.22 19.45
CA ASP A 195 6.98 11.32 19.74
C ASP A 195 7.45 9.96 20.24
N ASP A 196 7.15 9.67 21.50
CA ASP A 196 7.37 8.37 22.12
C ASP A 196 6.14 7.46 21.97
N TRP A 197 6.34 6.23 21.49
CA TRP A 197 5.31 5.18 21.40
C TRP A 197 5.20 4.33 22.69
N SER A 198 5.90 4.70 23.77
CA SER A 198 5.95 3.92 25.02
C SER A 198 4.60 3.70 25.70
N ASP A 199 3.62 4.59 25.48
CA ASP A 199 2.27 4.49 26.03
C ASP A 199 1.27 3.76 25.11
N ASP A 200 1.67 3.51 23.85
CA ASP A 200 0.81 2.87 22.86
C ASP A 200 0.63 1.37 23.11
N ARG A 201 -0.59 0.90 22.87
CA ARG A 201 -0.98 -0.51 23.02
C ARG A 201 -1.34 -1.10 21.68
N ARG A 202 -0.31 -1.52 20.94
CA ARG A 202 -0.48 -2.23 19.67
C ARG A 202 -1.42 -3.44 19.81
N PRO A 203 -2.47 -3.57 18.96
CA PRO A 203 -3.44 -4.65 19.07
C PRO A 203 -2.83 -6.05 18.93
N LYS A 204 -1.88 -6.23 18.00
CA LYS A 204 -1.18 -7.51 17.73
C LYS A 204 -2.13 -8.70 17.56
N THR A 205 -3.20 -8.48 16.79
CA THR A 205 -4.20 -9.49 16.49
C THR A 205 -3.51 -10.69 15.82
N PRO A 206 -3.65 -11.93 16.34
CA PRO A 206 -3.07 -13.10 15.71
C PRO A 206 -3.59 -13.27 14.28
N TRP A 207 -2.74 -13.77 13.38
CA TRP A 207 -3.10 -13.98 11.97
C TRP A 207 -4.40 -14.75 11.75
N ALA A 208 -4.63 -15.82 12.52
CA ALA A 208 -5.86 -16.61 12.41
C ALA A 208 -7.11 -15.77 12.73
N ASP A 209 -6.98 -14.75 13.57
CA ASP A 209 -8.08 -13.91 14.04
C ASP A 209 -8.22 -12.64 13.18
N SER A 210 -7.33 -12.44 12.21
CA SER A 210 -7.31 -11.23 11.38
C SER A 210 -8.44 -11.22 10.35
N VAL A 211 -9.07 -10.06 10.21
CA VAL A 211 -9.94 -9.69 9.09
C VAL A 211 -9.42 -8.35 8.56
N ILE A 212 -8.90 -8.37 7.34
CA ILE A 212 -8.24 -7.22 6.71
C ILE A 212 -9.30 -6.39 5.96
N TYR A 213 -9.19 -5.06 6.05
CA TYR A 213 -10.05 -4.12 5.35
C TYR A 213 -9.20 -3.15 4.53
N GLU A 214 -9.12 -3.41 3.23
CA GLU A 214 -8.39 -2.58 2.27
C GLU A 214 -9.16 -1.28 2.02
N LEU A 215 -8.53 -0.13 2.26
CA LEU A 215 -9.17 1.17 2.10
C LEU A 215 -8.23 2.24 1.54
N HIS A 216 -8.82 3.22 0.86
CA HIS A 216 -8.13 4.42 0.40
C HIS A 216 -8.39 5.57 1.39
N VAL A 217 -7.33 6.16 1.97
CA VAL A 217 -7.44 7.23 2.99
C VAL A 217 -8.40 8.34 2.56
N ARG A 218 -8.19 8.87 1.34
CA ARG A 218 -9.07 9.88 0.76
C ARG A 218 -10.49 9.38 0.49
N GLY A 219 -10.64 8.38 -0.40
CA GLY A 219 -11.95 7.89 -0.83
C GLY A 219 -12.87 7.40 0.27
N PHE A 220 -12.31 6.83 1.35
CA PHE A 220 -13.09 6.28 2.45
C PHE A 220 -13.92 7.35 3.16
N THR A 221 -13.34 8.52 3.43
CA THR A 221 -14.01 9.57 4.21
C THR A 221 -14.45 10.78 3.40
N LYS A 222 -14.10 10.87 2.10
CA LYS A 222 -14.35 12.08 1.29
C LYS A 222 -15.82 12.50 1.24
N LEU A 223 -16.75 11.54 1.19
CA LEU A 223 -18.20 11.76 1.17
C LEU A 223 -18.90 11.32 2.46
N HIS A 224 -18.16 11.08 3.54
CA HIS A 224 -18.76 10.58 4.78
C HIS A 224 -19.54 11.69 5.50
N PRO A 225 -20.87 11.57 5.67
CA PRO A 225 -21.70 12.67 6.17
C PRO A 225 -21.42 13.01 7.65
N GLY A 226 -21.06 12.01 8.45
CA GLY A 226 -20.72 12.18 9.87
C GLY A 226 -19.32 12.74 10.18
N ILE A 227 -18.56 13.17 9.17
CA ILE A 227 -17.21 13.76 9.33
C ILE A 227 -17.24 15.22 8.87
N PRO A 228 -16.69 16.18 9.63
CA PRO A 228 -16.56 17.59 9.21
C PRO A 228 -15.81 17.73 7.88
N GLU A 229 -16.26 18.65 7.03
CA GLU A 229 -15.78 18.78 5.64
C GLU A 229 -14.26 18.97 5.55
N GLU A 230 -13.69 19.76 6.46
CA GLU A 230 -12.26 20.05 6.56
C GLU A 230 -11.40 18.83 6.91
N LEU A 231 -12.00 17.77 7.46
CA LEU A 231 -11.31 16.51 7.79
C LEU A 231 -11.55 15.42 6.73
N ARG A 232 -12.51 15.60 5.81
CA ARG A 232 -12.89 14.57 4.84
C ARG A 232 -11.76 14.27 3.86
N GLY A 233 -11.41 12.99 3.77
CA GLY A 233 -10.39 12.48 2.87
C GLY A 233 -8.95 12.64 3.38
N THR A 234 -8.78 12.75 4.70
CA THR A 234 -7.49 12.99 5.36
C THR A 234 -7.23 11.91 6.43
N TYR A 235 -5.99 11.86 6.95
CA TYR A 235 -5.64 11.00 8.09
C TYR A 235 -6.49 11.35 9.32
N ALA A 236 -6.73 12.64 9.59
CA ALA A 236 -7.62 13.08 10.65
C ALA A 236 -9.09 12.63 10.44
N GLY A 237 -9.55 12.59 9.19
CA GLY A 237 -10.86 12.02 8.84
C GLY A 237 -10.96 10.54 9.17
N LEU A 238 -9.93 9.75 8.85
CA LEU A 238 -9.91 8.32 9.18
C LEU A 238 -9.83 8.08 10.70
N ALA A 239 -9.20 8.99 11.44
CA ALA A 239 -9.16 8.98 12.91
C ALA A 239 -10.47 9.45 13.57
N HIS A 240 -11.43 9.98 12.80
CA HIS A 240 -12.65 10.55 13.34
C HIS A 240 -13.57 9.45 13.93
N PRO A 241 -14.27 9.71 15.06
CA PRO A 241 -15.15 8.71 15.69
C PRO A 241 -16.16 8.04 14.75
N ALA A 242 -16.67 8.76 13.75
CA ALA A 242 -17.60 8.20 12.77
C ALA A 242 -16.97 7.10 11.88
N ALA A 243 -15.73 7.31 11.44
CA ALA A 243 -14.99 6.29 10.69
C ALA A 243 -14.65 5.08 11.58
N LEU A 244 -14.19 5.34 12.80
CA LEU A 244 -13.85 4.30 13.77
C LEU A 244 -15.07 3.46 14.16
N ASP A 245 -16.23 4.07 14.41
CA ASP A 245 -17.48 3.36 14.74
C ASP A 245 -17.89 2.40 13.61
N HIS A 246 -17.75 2.81 12.34
CA HIS A 246 -18.01 1.90 11.21
C HIS A 246 -17.10 0.68 11.23
N LEU A 247 -15.78 0.88 11.33
CA LEU A 247 -14.78 -0.19 11.32
C LEU A 247 -14.98 -1.16 12.49
N VAL A 248 -15.17 -0.63 13.71
CA VAL A 248 -15.41 -1.43 14.91
C VAL A 248 -16.70 -2.23 14.80
N ARG A 249 -17.79 -1.62 14.32
CA ARG A 249 -19.07 -2.35 14.12
C ARG A 249 -19.01 -3.38 13.02
N LEU A 250 -18.23 -3.12 11.95
CA LEU A 250 -17.96 -4.12 10.92
C LEU A 250 -17.20 -5.33 11.49
N GLY A 251 -16.38 -5.10 12.51
CA GLY A 251 -15.61 -6.14 13.22
C GLY A 251 -14.29 -6.47 12.55
N VAL A 252 -13.80 -5.60 11.67
CA VAL A 252 -12.47 -5.75 11.05
C VAL A 252 -11.38 -5.51 12.10
N THR A 253 -10.24 -6.16 11.93
CA THR A 253 -9.16 -6.11 12.94
C THR A 253 -7.92 -5.38 12.46
N ALA A 254 -7.80 -5.17 11.14
CA ALA A 254 -6.70 -4.47 10.52
C ALA A 254 -7.23 -3.66 9.33
N VAL A 255 -6.77 -2.42 9.20
CA VAL A 255 -6.92 -1.65 7.97
C VAL A 255 -5.65 -1.79 7.13
N GLU A 256 -5.82 -2.09 5.85
CA GLU A 256 -4.74 -2.06 4.86
C GLU A 256 -4.92 -0.77 4.05
N LEU A 257 -4.04 0.20 4.28
CA LEU A 257 -4.11 1.49 3.60
C LEU A 257 -3.43 1.38 2.24
N LEU A 258 -4.15 1.76 1.17
CA LEU A 258 -3.50 2.05 -0.12
C LEU A 258 -2.35 3.05 0.06
N PRO A 259 -1.38 3.09 -0.88
CA PRO A 259 -0.10 3.76 -0.70
C PRO A 259 -0.17 5.14 -0.03
N VAL A 260 0.50 5.26 1.11
CA VAL A 260 0.61 6.50 1.90
C VAL A 260 2.02 7.09 1.88
N HIS A 261 2.99 6.43 1.25
CA HIS A 261 4.27 7.07 0.95
C HIS A 261 4.02 8.33 0.11
N GLN A 262 4.86 9.35 0.27
CA GLN A 262 4.79 10.50 -0.62
C GLN A 262 5.01 10.04 -2.06
N PHE A 263 3.97 10.16 -2.88
CA PHE A 263 4.00 9.86 -4.31
C PHE A 263 3.92 11.13 -5.17
N ALA A 264 4.10 10.95 -6.47
CA ALA A 264 3.97 12.00 -7.48
C ALA A 264 2.91 11.64 -8.53
N HIS A 265 2.35 12.65 -9.19
CA HIS A 265 1.48 12.43 -10.35
C HIS A 265 2.32 12.30 -11.63
N GLU A 266 1.98 11.32 -12.46
CA GLU A 266 2.64 11.06 -13.72
C GLU A 266 2.31 12.16 -14.74
N ASP A 267 3.30 12.58 -15.53
CA ASP A 267 3.14 13.63 -16.55
C ASP A 267 1.99 13.34 -17.52
N HIS A 268 1.84 12.08 -17.91
CA HIS A 268 0.81 11.65 -18.85
C HIS A 268 -0.61 11.67 -18.23
N LEU A 269 -0.76 11.58 -16.91
CA LEU A 269 -2.06 11.79 -16.23
C LEU A 269 -2.40 13.27 -16.18
N LEU A 270 -1.43 14.11 -15.77
CA LEU A 270 -1.63 15.55 -15.67
C LEU A 270 -2.04 16.16 -17.01
N ARG A 271 -1.43 15.72 -18.12
CA ARG A 271 -1.79 16.13 -19.50
C ARG A 271 -3.22 15.79 -19.89
N ARG A 272 -3.81 14.79 -19.24
CA ARG A 272 -5.20 14.37 -19.42
C ARG A 272 -6.16 15.03 -18.42
N GLY A 273 -5.66 15.90 -17.53
CA GLY A 273 -6.44 16.48 -16.43
C GLY A 273 -6.74 15.48 -15.31
N LEU A 274 -6.04 14.35 -15.29
CA LEU A 274 -6.18 13.28 -14.29
C LEU A 274 -5.04 13.34 -13.27
N ARG A 275 -5.18 12.58 -12.19
CA ARG A 275 -4.20 12.49 -11.12
C ARG A 275 -4.04 11.05 -10.68
N ASN A 276 -2.86 10.70 -10.17
CA ASN A 276 -2.70 9.41 -9.50
C ASN A 276 -3.54 9.42 -8.21
N TYR A 277 -4.59 8.60 -8.18
CA TYR A 277 -5.48 8.45 -7.05
C TYR A 277 -4.90 7.43 -6.09
N TRP A 278 -4.62 6.21 -6.55
CA TRP A 278 -4.18 5.12 -5.67
C TRP A 278 -2.85 5.38 -4.96
N GLY A 279 -1.91 6.08 -5.60
CA GLY A 279 -0.62 6.45 -5.02
C GLY A 279 0.52 5.46 -5.27
N TYR A 280 0.36 4.46 -6.16
CA TYR A 280 1.41 3.51 -6.56
C TYR A 280 2.49 4.16 -7.44
N ASN A 281 3.12 5.23 -6.94
CA ASN A 281 4.14 5.98 -7.65
C ASN A 281 5.05 6.73 -6.66
N SER A 282 5.68 5.99 -5.75
CA SER A 282 6.40 6.54 -4.59
C SER A 282 7.65 7.35 -4.99
N ILE A 283 7.92 8.43 -4.24
CA ILE A 283 9.15 9.23 -4.32
C ILE A 283 9.76 9.58 -2.95
N GLY A 284 8.98 9.52 -1.87
CA GLY A 284 9.45 9.73 -0.50
C GLY A 284 9.04 8.59 0.43
N TYR A 285 9.96 7.65 0.67
CA TYR A 285 9.70 6.42 1.41
C TYR A 285 9.51 6.59 2.93
N PHE A 286 9.80 7.76 3.48
CA PHE A 286 9.65 8.05 4.91
C PHE A 286 8.60 9.11 5.19
N ALA A 287 8.09 9.76 4.14
CA ALA A 287 7.12 10.83 4.29
C ALA A 287 5.70 10.28 4.05
N PRO A 288 4.75 10.49 4.98
CA PRO A 288 3.34 10.31 4.67
C PRO A 288 2.91 11.32 3.59
N HIS A 289 2.05 10.90 2.67
CA HIS A 289 1.61 11.68 1.54
C HIS A 289 0.93 12.97 2.01
N ALA A 290 1.53 14.10 1.63
CA ALA A 290 1.17 15.41 2.17
C ALA A 290 -0.29 15.81 1.90
N ALA A 291 -0.86 15.41 0.75
CA ALA A 291 -2.23 15.76 0.39
C ALA A 291 -3.31 15.03 1.21
N TYR A 292 -2.92 14.03 2.01
CA TYR A 292 -3.82 13.35 2.96
C TYR A 292 -3.80 13.99 4.36
N SER A 293 -3.10 15.11 4.54
CA SER A 293 -3.06 15.84 5.82
C SER A 293 -4.06 17.00 5.86
N ALA A 294 -4.86 17.08 6.92
CA ALA A 294 -5.68 18.25 7.23
C ALA A 294 -4.88 19.35 7.96
N SER A 295 -3.80 18.97 8.65
CA SER A 295 -3.03 19.84 9.56
C SER A 295 -1.93 20.66 8.86
N GLY A 296 -1.78 20.52 7.53
CA GLY A 296 -0.72 21.12 6.73
C GLY A 296 0.41 20.16 6.37
N THR A 297 1.39 20.68 5.62
CA THR A 297 2.39 19.90 4.86
C THR A 297 3.84 20.24 5.23
N ALA A 298 4.06 21.18 6.14
CA ALA A 298 5.37 21.59 6.63
C ALA A 298 5.86 20.73 7.82
N GLY A 299 5.52 19.44 7.83
CA GLY A 299 5.84 18.47 8.87
C GLY A 299 4.64 18.01 9.70
N GLN A 300 3.52 18.74 9.67
CA GLN A 300 2.32 18.41 10.44
C GLN A 300 1.69 17.07 10.03
N GLN A 301 1.85 16.66 8.77
CA GLN A 301 1.36 15.38 8.24
C GLN A 301 1.91 14.17 9.01
N VAL A 302 3.14 14.27 9.53
CA VAL A 302 3.76 13.22 10.34
C VAL A 302 2.99 13.03 11.65
N GLY A 303 2.74 14.13 12.36
CA GLY A 303 1.97 14.09 13.61
C GLY A 303 0.51 13.67 13.39
N GLU A 304 -0.11 14.08 12.29
CA GLU A 304 -1.49 13.67 11.97
C GLU A 304 -1.60 12.18 11.68
N PHE A 305 -0.67 11.62 10.88
CA PHE A 305 -0.60 10.18 10.63
C PHE A 305 -0.44 9.39 11.93
N LYS A 306 0.48 9.80 12.81
CA LYS A 306 0.68 9.13 14.11
C LYS A 306 -0.57 9.16 14.98
N ARG A 307 -1.30 10.28 15.00
CA ARG A 307 -2.58 10.39 15.72
C ARG A 307 -3.64 9.44 15.16
N MET A 308 -3.71 9.29 13.83
CA MET A 308 -4.59 8.33 13.18
C MET A 308 -4.27 6.89 13.60
N VAL A 309 -3.00 6.50 13.58
CA VAL A 309 -2.57 5.16 14.03
C VAL A 309 -2.93 4.94 15.49
N ARG A 310 -2.66 5.90 16.39
CA ARG A 310 -3.05 5.80 17.81
C ARG A 310 -4.56 5.65 18.00
N ALA A 311 -5.37 6.37 17.22
CA ALA A 311 -6.82 6.27 17.28
C ALA A 311 -7.32 4.88 16.85
N LEU A 312 -6.72 4.31 15.80
CA LEU A 312 -7.00 2.94 15.34
C LEU A 312 -6.56 1.90 16.38
N HIS A 313 -5.36 2.02 16.95
CA HIS A 313 -4.88 1.13 18.01
C HIS A 313 -5.76 1.19 19.27
N ALA A 314 -6.21 2.38 19.67
CA ALA A 314 -7.14 2.54 20.79
C ALA A 314 -8.49 1.86 20.54
N ALA A 315 -8.91 1.77 19.26
CA ALA A 315 -10.07 1.00 18.82
C ALA A 315 -9.80 -0.50 18.63
N GLY A 316 -8.57 -0.97 18.87
CA GLY A 316 -8.16 -2.37 18.69
C GLY A 316 -7.89 -2.77 17.23
N ILE A 317 -7.65 -1.80 16.34
CA ILE A 317 -7.46 -2.00 14.91
C ILE A 317 -5.99 -1.78 14.54
N GLU A 318 -5.40 -2.76 13.88
CA GLU A 318 -4.03 -2.69 13.38
C GLU A 318 -3.93 -1.86 12.10
N VAL A 319 -2.75 -1.30 11.83
CA VAL A 319 -2.48 -0.54 10.60
C VAL A 319 -1.44 -1.28 9.76
N ILE A 320 -1.86 -1.70 8.56
CA ILE A 320 -1.01 -2.29 7.52
C ILE A 320 -0.88 -1.27 6.40
N LEU A 321 0.34 -1.05 5.92
CA LEU A 321 0.59 -0.15 4.78
C LEU A 321 0.84 -0.94 3.51
N ASP A 322 0.14 -0.57 2.45
CA ASP A 322 0.55 -0.93 1.10
C ASP A 322 1.81 -0.11 0.72
N VAL A 323 2.89 -0.81 0.38
CA VAL A 323 4.21 -0.22 0.16
C VAL A 323 4.79 -0.59 -1.20
N VAL A 324 5.21 0.45 -1.92
CA VAL A 324 5.87 0.33 -3.23
C VAL A 324 7.37 0.57 -3.06
N TYR A 325 8.16 -0.50 -3.07
CA TYR A 325 9.62 -0.42 -3.11
C TYR A 325 10.21 -0.96 -4.42
N ASN A 326 9.39 -1.45 -5.34
CA ASN A 326 9.87 -2.08 -6.57
C ASN A 326 10.25 -1.03 -7.64
N HIS A 327 9.59 0.13 -7.68
CA HIS A 327 9.84 1.24 -8.62
C HIS A 327 9.69 2.62 -7.96
N THR A 328 9.93 3.69 -8.75
CA THR A 328 9.78 5.09 -8.33
C THR A 328 9.03 5.97 -9.34
N ALA A 329 8.60 7.14 -8.88
CA ALA A 329 8.05 8.22 -9.71
C ALA A 329 9.00 8.85 -10.74
N GLU A 330 10.25 8.43 -10.79
CA GLU A 330 11.19 8.96 -11.78
C GLU A 330 11.06 8.29 -13.16
N ALA A 331 10.18 7.27 -13.30
CA ALA A 331 9.90 6.56 -14.55
C ALA A 331 11.17 6.06 -15.28
N GLY A 332 11.10 5.84 -16.61
CA GLY A 332 12.24 5.41 -17.43
C GLY A 332 13.22 6.53 -17.79
N GLU A 333 14.06 6.35 -18.82
CA GLU A 333 15.11 7.31 -19.20
C GLU A 333 14.60 8.70 -19.56
N ARG A 334 13.36 8.79 -20.05
CA ARG A 334 12.66 10.06 -20.37
C ARG A 334 11.86 10.64 -19.21
N GLY A 335 11.90 10.02 -18.04
CA GLY A 335 11.23 10.50 -16.84
C GLY A 335 11.89 11.72 -16.20
N PRO A 336 11.25 12.30 -15.18
CA PRO A 336 11.76 13.45 -14.46
C PRO A 336 12.98 13.08 -13.59
N THR A 337 13.68 14.09 -13.07
CA THR A 337 14.80 13.94 -12.13
C THR A 337 14.43 14.64 -10.84
N LEU A 338 13.98 13.87 -9.85
CA LEU A 338 13.31 14.33 -8.64
C LEU A 338 14.10 13.97 -7.37
N SER A 339 14.79 12.83 -7.37
CA SER A 339 15.55 12.33 -6.22
C SER A 339 16.67 11.39 -6.68
N LEU A 340 16.45 10.07 -6.61
CA LEU A 340 17.49 9.02 -6.73
C LEU A 340 18.32 9.12 -8.02
N ARG A 341 17.68 9.43 -9.15
CA ARG A 341 18.33 9.58 -10.46
C ARG A 341 19.40 10.66 -10.45
N GLY A 342 19.11 11.79 -9.80
CA GLY A 342 20.04 12.90 -9.69
C GLY A 342 21.10 12.71 -8.61
N ILE A 343 20.85 11.82 -7.63
CA ILE A 343 21.77 11.53 -6.53
C ILE A 343 22.82 10.50 -6.96
N ASP A 344 22.39 9.33 -7.44
CA ASP A 344 23.26 8.28 -7.97
C ASP A 344 22.43 7.28 -8.81
N ASN A 345 22.24 7.60 -10.09
CA ASN A 345 21.35 6.83 -10.97
C ASN A 345 21.67 5.34 -11.02
N LYS A 346 22.94 5.00 -11.24
CA LYS A 346 23.40 3.61 -11.39
C LYS A 346 23.43 2.88 -10.05
N GLY A 347 23.66 3.61 -8.96
CA GLY A 347 23.62 3.06 -7.61
C GLY A 347 22.22 2.66 -7.14
N TYR A 348 21.18 3.36 -7.58
CA TYR A 348 19.79 3.08 -7.16
C TYR A 348 19.00 2.20 -8.13
N TYR A 349 19.20 2.32 -9.44
CA TYR A 349 18.35 1.66 -10.43
C TYR A 349 19.03 0.49 -11.15
N ARG A 350 18.22 -0.51 -11.54
CA ARG A 350 18.66 -1.56 -12.47
C ARG A 350 18.73 -0.97 -13.88
N LEU A 351 19.93 -0.96 -14.45
CA LEU A 351 20.16 -0.54 -15.84
C LEU A 351 20.28 -1.78 -16.74
N GLN A 352 19.96 -1.61 -18.03
CA GLN A 352 20.18 -2.65 -19.03
C GLN A 352 21.67 -2.75 -19.40
N SER A 353 22.03 -3.69 -20.27
CA SER A 353 23.37 -3.75 -20.88
C SER A 353 23.70 -2.47 -21.65
N ASP A 354 22.71 -1.87 -22.30
CA ASP A 354 22.70 -0.45 -22.66
C ASP A 354 22.40 0.38 -21.41
N ALA A 355 23.45 0.85 -20.73
CA ALA A 355 23.35 1.57 -19.45
C ALA A 355 22.56 2.89 -19.54
N ARG A 356 22.22 3.35 -20.75
CA ARG A 356 21.31 4.47 -20.95
C ARG A 356 19.88 4.17 -20.51
N ARG A 357 19.47 2.89 -20.57
CA ARG A 357 18.10 2.40 -20.36
C ARG A 357 17.95 1.64 -19.04
N TYR A 358 16.71 1.57 -18.57
CA TYR A 358 16.34 0.94 -17.30
C TYR A 358 15.80 -0.47 -17.56
N ALA A 359 16.12 -1.40 -16.67
CA ALA A 359 15.40 -2.66 -16.61
C ALA A 359 14.07 -2.41 -15.90
N ASP A 360 12.97 -2.85 -16.53
CA ASP A 360 11.62 -2.61 -16.04
C ASP A 360 10.90 -3.94 -15.81
N TYR A 361 10.86 -4.36 -14.55
CA TYR A 361 10.13 -5.54 -14.09
C TYR A 361 8.81 -5.17 -13.39
N SER A 362 8.52 -3.88 -13.21
CA SER A 362 7.27 -3.40 -12.60
C SER A 362 6.24 -2.94 -13.64
N GLY A 363 6.68 -2.60 -14.85
CA GLY A 363 5.85 -1.96 -15.88
C GLY A 363 5.72 -0.45 -15.72
N CYS A 364 6.50 0.17 -14.81
CA CYS A 364 6.42 1.59 -14.46
C CYS A 364 7.62 2.40 -15.01
N GLY A 365 8.45 1.79 -15.83
CA GLY A 365 9.61 2.40 -16.50
C GLY A 365 10.95 2.20 -15.79
N ASN A 366 10.98 1.81 -14.51
CA ASN A 366 12.21 1.50 -13.78
C ASN A 366 12.00 0.40 -12.74
N THR A 367 13.10 -0.15 -12.24
CA THR A 367 13.10 -1.06 -11.09
C THR A 367 14.28 -0.75 -10.17
N LEU A 368 14.03 -0.67 -8.86
CA LEU A 368 15.10 -0.46 -7.88
C LEU A 368 16.09 -1.63 -7.84
N HIS A 369 17.36 -1.31 -7.64
CA HIS A 369 18.44 -2.30 -7.61
C HIS A 369 18.62 -2.88 -6.21
N VAL A 370 17.62 -3.64 -5.76
CA VAL A 370 17.51 -4.14 -4.37
C VAL A 370 18.65 -5.08 -3.96
N VAL A 371 19.56 -5.53 -4.84
CA VAL A 371 20.77 -6.25 -4.40
C VAL A 371 21.89 -5.33 -3.90
N GLN A 372 21.78 -4.02 -4.13
CA GLN A 372 22.77 -3.05 -3.71
C GLN A 372 22.61 -2.71 -2.21
N PRO A 373 23.68 -2.71 -1.40
CA PRO A 373 23.60 -2.52 0.05
C PRO A 373 22.88 -1.23 0.49
N GLN A 374 23.11 -0.12 -0.21
CA GLN A 374 22.49 1.19 0.05
C GLN A 374 21.00 1.20 -0.25
N VAL A 375 20.55 0.45 -1.27
CA VAL A 375 19.13 0.33 -1.63
C VAL A 375 18.43 -0.56 -0.62
N LEU A 376 19.05 -1.69 -0.23
CA LEU A 376 18.57 -2.52 0.87
C LEU A 376 18.47 -1.72 2.17
N ARG A 377 19.48 -0.90 2.46
CA ARG A 377 19.47 -0.04 3.64
C ARG A 377 18.34 0.99 3.57
N LEU A 378 18.14 1.66 2.43
CA LEU A 378 17.02 2.59 2.22
C LEU A 378 15.67 1.94 2.52
N ILE A 379 15.42 0.76 1.92
CA ILE A 379 14.15 0.05 2.10
C ILE A 379 13.99 -0.41 3.55
N THR A 380 15.02 -1.03 4.13
CA THR A 380 14.92 -1.58 5.49
C THR A 380 14.91 -0.51 6.58
N ASP A 381 15.59 0.62 6.39
CA ASP A 381 15.48 1.79 7.26
C ASP A 381 14.08 2.40 7.16
N SER A 382 13.48 2.47 5.97
CA SER A 382 12.10 2.94 5.77
C SER A 382 11.09 2.02 6.46
N LEU A 383 11.20 0.70 6.27
CA LEU A 383 10.34 -0.27 6.98
C LEU A 383 10.48 -0.14 8.50
N ARG A 384 11.72 -0.06 9.02
CA ARG A 384 11.97 0.12 10.46
C ARG A 384 11.40 1.44 10.98
N TYR A 385 11.50 2.51 10.20
CA TYR A 385 10.91 3.81 10.54
C TYR A 385 9.39 3.72 10.66
N TRP A 386 8.69 3.14 9.68
CA TRP A 386 7.24 3.01 9.73
C TRP A 386 6.78 2.17 10.92
N VAL A 387 7.51 1.12 11.26
CA VAL A 387 7.20 0.33 12.47
C VAL A 387 7.51 1.13 13.73
N THR A 388 8.74 1.57 13.93
CA THR A 388 9.21 2.07 15.24
C THR A 388 8.83 3.52 15.53
N GLU A 389 8.76 4.37 14.50
CA GLU A 389 8.47 5.80 14.65
C GLU A 389 7.02 6.16 14.25
N MET A 390 6.37 5.35 13.41
CA MET A 390 5.00 5.66 12.92
C MET A 390 3.91 4.70 13.43
N GLY A 391 4.29 3.66 14.18
CA GLY A 391 3.36 2.75 14.85
C GLY A 391 2.81 1.62 13.99
N VAL A 392 3.19 1.52 12.71
CA VAL A 392 2.66 0.54 11.75
C VAL A 392 2.87 -0.91 12.22
N ASP A 393 1.88 -1.77 12.00
CA ASP A 393 1.85 -3.17 12.46
C ASP A 393 2.19 -4.19 11.37
N GLY A 394 2.25 -3.75 10.12
CA GLY A 394 2.61 -4.59 8.99
C GLY A 394 2.61 -3.88 7.66
N PHE A 395 2.95 -4.64 6.62
CA PHE A 395 3.09 -4.16 5.26
C PHE A 395 2.49 -5.15 4.27
N ARG A 396 1.84 -4.62 3.23
CA ARG A 396 1.54 -5.33 2.00
C ARG A 396 2.46 -4.81 0.90
N PHE A 397 3.28 -5.69 0.34
CA PHE A 397 4.31 -5.34 -0.63
C PHE A 397 3.74 -5.50 -2.04
N ASP A 398 3.60 -4.37 -2.73
CA ASP A 398 3.28 -4.30 -4.15
C ASP A 398 4.37 -4.96 -5.00
N LEU A 399 3.95 -5.78 -5.97
CA LEU A 399 4.79 -6.55 -6.88
C LEU A 399 6.02 -7.17 -6.18
N ALA A 400 5.79 -7.87 -5.06
CA ALA A 400 6.85 -8.29 -4.15
C ALA A 400 7.91 -9.19 -4.83
N ALA A 401 7.53 -9.91 -5.89
CA ALA A 401 8.48 -10.73 -6.66
C ALA A 401 9.62 -9.90 -7.27
N ALA A 402 9.37 -8.63 -7.64
CA ALA A 402 10.40 -7.74 -8.18
C ALA A 402 11.49 -7.42 -7.15
N LEU A 403 11.15 -7.39 -5.85
CA LEU A 403 12.10 -7.20 -4.75
C LEU A 403 12.97 -8.43 -4.49
N ALA A 404 12.46 -9.61 -4.86
CA ALA A 404 13.18 -10.88 -4.75
C ALA A 404 14.03 -11.20 -6.00
N ARG A 405 14.08 -10.31 -7.00
CA ARG A 405 14.98 -10.47 -8.15
C ARG A 405 16.41 -10.18 -7.75
N SER A 406 17.31 -11.13 -8.01
CA SER A 406 18.77 -10.94 -7.85
C SER A 406 19.40 -10.48 -9.17
N MET A 407 19.44 -11.37 -10.16
CA MET A 407 19.86 -11.07 -11.54
C MET A 407 18.63 -10.81 -12.41
N HIS A 408 18.26 -11.78 -13.24
CA HIS A 408 17.02 -11.77 -14.03
C HIS A 408 15.96 -12.73 -13.47
N ASP A 409 16.33 -13.62 -12.56
CA ASP A 409 15.43 -14.59 -11.95
C ASP A 409 14.97 -14.13 -10.56
N VAL A 410 13.80 -14.61 -10.16
CA VAL A 410 13.30 -14.45 -8.79
C VAL A 410 14.00 -15.48 -7.90
N ASP A 411 14.63 -15.00 -6.83
CA ASP A 411 15.35 -15.81 -5.86
C ASP A 411 14.72 -15.66 -4.46
N MET A 412 14.09 -16.72 -3.98
CA MET A 412 13.46 -16.75 -2.65
C MET A 412 14.46 -16.78 -1.49
N LEU A 413 15.77 -16.81 -1.80
CA LEU A 413 16.88 -16.60 -0.87
C LEU A 413 17.55 -15.24 -1.09
N SER A 414 16.90 -14.32 -1.81
CA SER A 414 17.44 -13.00 -2.09
C SER A 414 17.89 -12.24 -0.83
N PRO A 415 18.90 -11.35 -0.94
CA PRO A 415 19.35 -10.53 0.18
C PRO A 415 18.22 -9.77 0.88
N PHE A 416 17.22 -9.31 0.14
CA PHE A 416 16.04 -8.63 0.67
C PHE A 416 15.27 -9.50 1.67
N LEU A 417 14.90 -10.72 1.26
CA LEU A 417 14.16 -11.66 2.11
C LEU A 417 14.99 -12.09 3.32
N ALA A 418 16.29 -12.33 3.12
CA ALA A 418 17.20 -12.72 4.20
C ALA A 418 17.34 -11.61 5.27
N VAL A 419 17.49 -10.35 4.85
CA VAL A 419 17.62 -9.22 5.78
C VAL A 419 16.34 -9.01 6.57
N ILE A 420 15.17 -9.12 5.95
CA ILE A 420 13.87 -9.03 6.66
C ILE A 420 13.71 -10.18 7.66
N ALA A 421 14.03 -11.42 7.26
CA ALA A 421 13.84 -12.60 8.11
C ALA A 421 14.67 -12.56 9.41
N GLN A 422 15.88 -11.99 9.35
CA GLN A 422 16.75 -11.86 10.52
C GLN A 422 16.49 -10.59 11.37
N ASP A 423 15.92 -9.55 10.78
CA ASP A 423 15.79 -8.24 11.42
C ASP A 423 14.89 -8.32 12.67
N PRO A 424 15.34 -7.85 13.84
CA PRO A 424 14.63 -8.01 15.11
C PRO A 424 13.31 -7.23 15.20
N VAL A 425 13.14 -6.18 14.39
CA VAL A 425 11.92 -5.38 14.29
C VAL A 425 11.00 -5.98 13.22
N LEU A 426 11.51 -6.15 11.99
CA LEU A 426 10.69 -6.49 10.83
C LEU A 426 10.14 -7.93 10.87
N ARG A 427 10.84 -8.87 11.49
CA ARG A 427 10.34 -10.25 11.62
C ARG A 427 9.15 -10.40 12.57
N ARG A 428 8.75 -9.33 13.27
CA ARG A 428 7.68 -9.34 14.29
C ARG A 428 6.39 -8.69 13.81
N VAL A 429 6.39 -8.09 12.62
CA VAL A 429 5.22 -7.43 12.02
C VAL A 429 4.57 -8.33 10.97
N LYS A 430 3.37 -7.98 10.52
CA LYS A 430 2.69 -8.68 9.43
C LYS A 430 3.36 -8.35 8.09
N LEU A 431 3.67 -9.36 7.28
CA LEU A 431 4.26 -9.21 5.95
C LEU A 431 3.38 -9.93 4.93
N ILE A 432 2.68 -9.15 4.11
CA ILE A 432 1.83 -9.63 3.02
C ILE A 432 2.55 -9.36 1.69
N ALA A 433 2.67 -10.34 0.83
CA ALA A 433 3.22 -10.17 -0.51
C ALA A 433 2.09 -10.18 -1.54
N GLU A 434 2.22 -9.34 -2.57
CA GLU A 434 1.71 -9.63 -3.90
C GLU A 434 2.73 -10.56 -4.60
N PRO A 435 2.47 -11.87 -4.69
CA PRO A 435 3.49 -12.86 -5.05
C PRO A 435 3.68 -12.98 -6.57
N TRP A 436 3.64 -11.85 -7.29
CA TRP A 436 3.95 -11.78 -8.70
C TRP A 436 4.59 -10.44 -9.10
N ASP A 437 5.15 -10.39 -10.31
CA ASP A 437 5.49 -9.17 -11.02
C ASP A 437 5.21 -9.35 -12.53
N VAL A 438 5.37 -8.30 -13.33
CA VAL A 438 5.10 -8.35 -14.78
C VAL A 438 6.25 -8.99 -15.59
N GLY A 439 7.38 -9.26 -14.94
CA GLY A 439 8.56 -9.86 -15.55
C GLY A 439 8.39 -11.36 -15.81
N ARG A 440 9.19 -11.90 -16.74
CA ARG A 440 9.23 -13.34 -16.99
C ARG A 440 9.59 -14.10 -15.70
N GLY A 441 8.85 -15.17 -15.40
CA GLY A 441 9.01 -15.95 -14.17
C GLY A 441 8.52 -15.24 -12.90
N GLY A 442 7.78 -14.12 -13.05
CA GLY A 442 7.30 -13.32 -11.94
C GLY A 442 6.27 -14.00 -11.05
N TYR A 443 5.44 -14.92 -11.58
CA TYR A 443 4.39 -15.60 -10.82
C TYR A 443 4.96 -16.59 -9.79
N GLN A 444 4.83 -16.26 -8.51
CA GLN A 444 5.46 -16.94 -7.37
C GLN A 444 4.48 -17.28 -6.24
N VAL A 445 3.18 -17.42 -6.57
CA VAL A 445 2.15 -17.78 -5.61
C VAL A 445 2.50 -19.08 -4.90
N GLY A 446 2.52 -19.03 -3.58
CA GLY A 446 2.87 -20.14 -2.70
C GLY A 446 4.37 -20.37 -2.57
N ALA A 447 5.25 -19.56 -3.18
CA ALA A 447 6.70 -19.76 -3.17
C ALA A 447 7.45 -18.89 -2.14
N PHE A 448 6.80 -17.86 -1.56
CA PHE A 448 7.43 -17.01 -0.56
C PHE A 448 7.79 -17.79 0.72
N PRO A 449 8.92 -17.45 1.38
CA PRO A 449 9.41 -18.20 2.52
C PRO A 449 8.48 -18.02 3.75
N PRO A 450 8.61 -18.92 4.76
CA PRO A 450 7.95 -18.73 6.05
C PRO A 450 8.23 -17.35 6.63
N LEU A 451 7.27 -16.80 7.38
CA LEU A 451 7.09 -15.39 7.80
C LEU A 451 6.12 -14.61 6.90
N TRP A 452 6.10 -14.90 5.60
CA TRP A 452 5.24 -14.18 4.65
C TRP A 452 3.86 -14.82 4.50
N THR A 453 2.85 -13.95 4.36
CA THR A 453 1.51 -14.28 3.88
C THR A 453 1.35 -13.72 2.46
N GLU A 454 0.44 -14.27 1.67
CA GLU A 454 0.33 -13.93 0.24
C GLU A 454 -1.11 -13.66 -0.14
N TRP A 455 -1.32 -12.65 -0.99
CA TRP A 455 -2.55 -12.51 -1.75
C TRP A 455 -2.77 -13.76 -2.61
N ASN A 456 -3.90 -14.43 -2.40
CA ASN A 456 -4.25 -15.66 -3.12
C ASN A 456 -5.16 -15.38 -4.32
N ASP A 457 -4.58 -15.07 -5.48
CA ASP A 457 -5.33 -14.84 -6.72
C ASP A 457 -6.02 -16.11 -7.25
N ARG A 458 -5.51 -17.30 -6.92
CA ARG A 458 -6.19 -18.58 -7.17
C ARG A 458 -7.50 -18.68 -6.40
N TYR A 459 -7.53 -18.21 -5.15
CA TYR A 459 -8.77 -18.10 -4.37
C TYR A 459 -9.76 -17.17 -5.07
N ARG A 460 -9.31 -15.96 -5.43
CA ARG A 460 -10.10 -14.97 -6.18
C ARG A 460 -10.71 -15.59 -7.44
N GLY A 461 -9.89 -16.23 -8.25
CA GLY A 461 -10.28 -16.84 -9.51
C GLY A 461 -11.31 -17.95 -9.35
N ALA A 462 -11.03 -18.95 -8.51
CA ALA A 462 -11.91 -20.11 -8.36
C ALA A 462 -13.28 -19.75 -7.75
N VAL A 463 -13.31 -18.82 -6.79
CA VAL A 463 -14.57 -18.36 -6.19
C VAL A 463 -15.41 -17.58 -7.22
N ARG A 464 -14.78 -16.69 -8.01
CA ARG A 464 -15.45 -15.98 -9.11
C ARG A 464 -16.00 -16.96 -10.14
N ASP A 465 -15.19 -17.93 -10.57
CA ASP A 465 -15.57 -18.94 -11.56
C ASP A 465 -16.70 -19.85 -11.07
N PHE A 466 -16.71 -20.21 -9.79
CA PHE A 466 -17.79 -21.01 -9.20
C PHE A 466 -19.13 -20.28 -9.30
N TRP A 467 -19.18 -19.02 -8.87
CA TRP A 467 -20.43 -18.27 -8.80
C TRP A 467 -20.97 -17.83 -10.16
N ARG A 468 -20.10 -17.58 -11.15
CA ARG A 468 -20.53 -17.37 -12.55
C ARG A 468 -20.87 -18.68 -13.27
N GLY A 469 -20.58 -19.84 -12.68
CA GLY A 469 -20.87 -21.15 -13.26
C GLY A 469 -19.91 -21.58 -14.37
N ALA A 470 -18.66 -21.10 -14.32
CA ALA A 470 -17.61 -21.38 -15.31
C ALA A 470 -16.64 -22.51 -14.90
N LEU A 471 -16.73 -23.02 -13.67
CA LEU A 471 -15.88 -24.13 -13.24
C LEU A 471 -16.32 -25.46 -13.89
N PRO A 472 -15.39 -26.25 -14.46
CA PRO A 472 -15.70 -27.57 -15.01
C PRO A 472 -15.97 -28.61 -13.90
N ASP A 473 -15.37 -28.43 -12.73
CA ASP A 473 -15.45 -29.27 -11.55
C ASP A 473 -15.16 -28.46 -10.28
N VAL A 474 -15.22 -29.07 -9.09
CA VAL A 474 -15.10 -28.36 -7.79
C VAL A 474 -13.78 -28.59 -7.05
N ARG A 475 -12.77 -29.22 -7.68
CA ARG A 475 -11.49 -29.56 -7.01
C ARG A 475 -10.78 -28.33 -6.49
N ASP A 476 -10.60 -27.34 -7.37
CA ASP A 476 -9.83 -26.16 -7.01
C ASP A 476 -10.53 -25.34 -5.92
N LEU A 477 -11.87 -25.24 -6.01
CA LEU A 477 -12.69 -24.63 -4.97
C LEU A 477 -12.55 -25.37 -3.63
N GLY A 478 -12.49 -26.70 -3.62
CA GLY A 478 -12.26 -27.50 -2.42
C GLY A 478 -11.00 -27.07 -1.66
N TYR A 479 -9.88 -26.88 -2.38
CA TYR A 479 -8.65 -26.33 -1.80
C TYR A 479 -8.85 -24.88 -1.31
N ARG A 480 -9.50 -24.03 -2.11
CA ARG A 480 -9.70 -22.61 -1.77
C ARG A 480 -10.46 -22.43 -0.44
N LEU A 481 -11.57 -23.15 -0.26
CA LEU A 481 -12.40 -23.05 0.96
C LEU A 481 -11.70 -23.63 2.20
N SER A 482 -10.76 -24.57 2.02
CA SER A 482 -10.08 -25.31 3.10
C SER A 482 -8.66 -24.79 3.41
N GLY A 483 -8.33 -23.58 2.98
CA GLY A 483 -7.07 -22.90 3.33
C GLY A 483 -5.95 -23.01 2.31
N SER A 484 -6.21 -23.55 1.11
CA SER A 484 -5.26 -23.67 -0.01
C SER A 484 -3.97 -24.41 0.37
N SER A 485 -4.15 -25.60 0.97
CA SER A 485 -3.04 -26.46 1.40
C SER A 485 -2.13 -26.91 0.25
N ASP A 486 -2.65 -27.00 -0.97
CA ASP A 486 -1.89 -27.27 -2.19
C ASP A 486 -0.82 -26.21 -2.47
N LEU A 487 -1.05 -24.96 -2.03
CA LEU A 487 -0.10 -23.86 -2.17
C LEU A 487 0.79 -23.70 -0.94
N TYR A 488 0.23 -23.84 0.27
CA TYR A 488 0.84 -23.33 1.49
C TYR A 488 1.15 -24.36 2.57
N ALA A 489 0.87 -25.66 2.37
CA ALA A 489 1.12 -26.68 3.41
C ALA A 489 2.58 -27.10 3.56
N TRP A 490 3.49 -26.53 2.78
CA TRP A 490 4.92 -26.81 2.85
C TRP A 490 5.67 -25.77 3.72
N GLY A 491 6.91 -26.07 4.10
CA GLY A 491 7.80 -25.10 4.78
C GLY A 491 7.38 -24.67 6.19
N GLY A 492 6.41 -25.36 6.82
CA GLY A 492 5.91 -25.00 8.15
C GLY A 492 4.90 -23.85 8.16
N ARG A 493 4.45 -23.40 6.98
CA ARG A 493 3.35 -22.44 6.85
C ARG A 493 2.02 -23.10 7.25
N ARG A 494 1.01 -22.25 7.44
CA ARG A 494 -0.30 -22.58 8.01
C ARG A 494 -1.39 -21.93 7.16
N PRO A 495 -2.69 -22.24 7.37
CA PRO A 495 -3.74 -21.68 6.54
C PRO A 495 -3.74 -20.15 6.46
N TYR A 496 -3.27 -19.47 7.51
CA TYR A 496 -3.15 -18.01 7.51
C TYR A 496 -2.17 -17.44 6.47
N ALA A 497 -1.34 -18.28 5.87
CA ALA A 497 -0.48 -17.90 4.74
C ALA A 497 -1.29 -17.38 3.55
N SER A 498 -2.55 -17.81 3.43
CA SER A 498 -3.48 -17.40 2.39
C SER A 498 -4.28 -16.17 2.83
N ILE A 499 -4.02 -15.01 2.22
CA ILE A 499 -4.94 -13.89 2.23
C ILE A 499 -5.99 -14.15 1.14
N ASN A 500 -7.18 -14.55 1.57
CA ASN A 500 -8.32 -14.82 0.70
C ASN A 500 -9.02 -13.51 0.38
N PHE A 501 -9.26 -13.24 -0.91
CA PHE A 501 -9.99 -12.07 -1.35
C PHE A 501 -10.79 -12.39 -2.62
N VAL A 502 -11.95 -11.76 -2.77
CA VAL A 502 -12.76 -11.85 -4.01
C VAL A 502 -12.52 -10.62 -4.88
N THR A 503 -12.23 -9.49 -4.25
CA THR A 503 -12.07 -8.17 -4.83
C THR A 503 -10.90 -7.48 -4.12
N ALA A 504 -10.26 -6.54 -4.81
CA ALA A 504 -9.21 -5.67 -4.33
C ALA A 504 -9.39 -4.31 -5.03
N HIS A 505 -8.54 -3.34 -4.74
CA HIS A 505 -8.50 -2.08 -5.49
C HIS A 505 -8.28 -2.29 -6.99
N ASP A 506 -7.52 -3.33 -7.37
CA ASP A 506 -7.33 -3.75 -8.76
C ASP A 506 -8.46 -4.68 -9.25
N GLY A 507 -9.10 -4.29 -10.35
CA GLY A 507 -10.26 -4.92 -10.94
C GLY A 507 -11.58 -4.34 -10.45
N PHE A 508 -12.66 -5.07 -10.70
CA PHE A 508 -13.99 -4.67 -10.24
C PHE A 508 -14.17 -4.71 -8.72
N THR A 509 -15.00 -3.79 -8.23
CA THR A 509 -15.69 -3.91 -6.93
C THR A 509 -16.62 -5.12 -6.90
N LEU A 510 -17.11 -5.49 -5.72
CA LEU A 510 -17.99 -6.65 -5.58
C LEU A 510 -19.32 -6.46 -6.34
N ARG A 511 -19.85 -5.24 -6.36
CA ARG A 511 -21.04 -4.87 -7.15
C ARG A 511 -20.78 -4.93 -8.65
N ASP A 512 -19.64 -4.42 -9.10
CA ASP A 512 -19.37 -4.37 -10.54
C ASP A 512 -19.05 -5.76 -11.10
N LEU A 513 -18.43 -6.63 -10.29
CA LEU A 513 -18.19 -8.02 -10.62
C LEU A 513 -19.45 -8.79 -11.03
N VAL A 514 -20.62 -8.38 -10.53
CA VAL A 514 -21.92 -9.00 -10.83
C VAL A 514 -22.80 -8.13 -11.73
N SER A 515 -22.29 -6.98 -12.18
CA SER A 515 -23.02 -6.00 -12.99
C SER A 515 -22.42 -5.76 -14.37
N TYR A 516 -21.16 -6.16 -14.60
CA TYR A 516 -20.45 -5.89 -15.85
C TYR A 516 -19.70 -7.13 -16.36
N GLU A 517 -19.80 -7.41 -17.66
CA GLU A 517 -19.00 -8.40 -18.39
C GLU A 517 -17.73 -7.77 -18.95
N HIS A 518 -17.79 -6.48 -19.29
CA HIS A 518 -16.68 -5.74 -19.88
C HIS A 518 -16.28 -4.59 -18.98
N LYS A 519 -15.00 -4.22 -19.04
CA LYS A 519 -14.50 -3.01 -18.36
C LYS A 519 -14.96 -1.76 -19.10
N HIS A 520 -15.25 -0.71 -18.35
CA HIS A 520 -15.67 0.63 -18.80
C HIS A 520 -14.70 1.67 -18.21
N ASN A 521 -13.46 1.63 -18.69
CA ASN A 521 -12.35 2.47 -18.23
C ASN A 521 -12.20 3.74 -19.09
N GLU A 522 -13.22 4.12 -19.88
CA GLU A 522 -13.16 5.27 -20.80
C GLU A 522 -12.77 6.56 -20.08
N ALA A 523 -13.22 6.73 -18.83
CA ALA A 523 -12.90 7.87 -17.98
C ALA A 523 -11.38 8.01 -17.70
N ASN A 524 -10.60 6.93 -17.85
CA ASN A 524 -9.15 6.96 -17.68
C ASN A 524 -8.44 7.58 -18.89
N GLY A 525 -9.13 7.77 -20.03
CA GLY A 525 -8.59 8.45 -21.21
C GLY A 525 -7.60 7.63 -22.03
N GLU A 526 -7.66 6.29 -21.95
CA GLU A 526 -6.80 5.37 -22.74
C GLU A 526 -7.58 4.62 -23.83
N GLY A 527 -8.81 5.05 -24.12
CA GLY A 527 -9.69 4.34 -25.05
C GLY A 527 -9.96 2.91 -24.58
N ASN A 528 -10.18 2.74 -23.26
CA ASN A 528 -10.51 1.48 -22.61
C ASN A 528 -9.44 0.36 -22.75
N ARG A 529 -8.18 0.72 -23.05
CA ARG A 529 -7.09 -0.25 -23.22
C ARG A 529 -6.48 -0.71 -21.89
N ASP A 530 -6.56 0.11 -20.86
CA ASP A 530 -6.01 -0.15 -19.53
C ASP A 530 -6.92 -1.08 -18.70
N GLY A 531 -6.37 -1.66 -17.62
CA GLY A 531 -7.05 -2.65 -16.79
C GLY A 531 -7.09 -4.06 -17.39
N THR A 532 -7.35 -5.08 -16.56
CA THR A 532 -7.41 -6.48 -17.00
C THR A 532 -8.64 -6.74 -17.88
N ASP A 533 -8.50 -7.60 -18.89
CA ASP A 533 -9.62 -8.13 -19.68
C ASP A 533 -10.19 -9.45 -19.11
N ASP A 534 -9.46 -10.14 -18.22
CA ASP A 534 -9.93 -11.34 -17.54
C ASP A 534 -10.45 -11.01 -16.14
N ASN A 535 -11.64 -10.43 -16.07
CA ASN A 535 -12.27 -10.07 -14.80
C ASN A 535 -12.93 -11.24 -14.09
N ARG A 536 -13.24 -12.32 -14.81
CA ARG A 536 -14.08 -13.43 -14.33
C ARG A 536 -15.40 -12.95 -13.71
N SER A 537 -16.01 -11.94 -14.31
CA SER A 537 -17.28 -11.35 -13.89
C SER A 537 -18.48 -12.02 -14.56
N TRP A 538 -19.68 -11.61 -14.16
CA TRP A 538 -20.94 -11.95 -14.83
C TRP A 538 -21.99 -10.88 -14.56
N ASN A 539 -22.47 -10.19 -15.60
CA ASN A 539 -23.41 -9.06 -15.45
C ASN A 539 -24.85 -9.45 -15.03
N CYS A 540 -25.10 -10.73 -14.79
CA CYS A 540 -26.41 -11.30 -14.42
C CYS A 540 -27.51 -11.12 -15.47
N GLY A 541 -27.16 -10.82 -16.73
CA GLY A 541 -28.04 -10.78 -17.89
C GLY A 541 -28.17 -9.42 -18.57
N VAL A 542 -27.80 -8.33 -17.89
CA VAL A 542 -27.84 -6.95 -18.43
C VAL A 542 -26.51 -6.29 -18.10
N GLU A 543 -25.88 -5.58 -19.03
CA GLU A 543 -24.65 -4.85 -18.77
C GLU A 543 -24.94 -3.54 -18.02
N GLY A 544 -24.25 -3.31 -16.91
CA GLY A 544 -24.37 -2.11 -16.08
C GLY A 544 -25.66 -2.02 -15.28
N GLU A 545 -25.98 -0.79 -14.84
CA GLU A 545 -27.17 -0.50 -14.04
C GLU A 545 -28.47 -0.79 -14.80
N THR A 546 -29.49 -1.27 -14.09
CA THR A 546 -30.76 -1.69 -14.70
C THR A 546 -31.93 -1.52 -13.74
N GLU A 547 -33.13 -1.33 -14.28
CA GLU A 547 -34.38 -1.31 -13.52
C GLU A 547 -35.07 -2.69 -13.46
N ASP A 548 -34.52 -3.73 -14.09
CA ASP A 548 -35.11 -5.07 -14.02
C ASP A 548 -35.00 -5.64 -12.58
N PRO A 549 -36.13 -5.79 -11.85
CA PRO A 549 -36.09 -6.24 -10.47
C PRO A 549 -35.58 -7.68 -10.33
N ARG A 550 -35.70 -8.52 -11.36
CA ARG A 550 -35.20 -9.90 -11.35
C ARG A 550 -33.68 -9.94 -11.42
N VAL A 551 -33.09 -9.11 -12.28
CA VAL A 551 -31.63 -8.98 -12.39
C VAL A 551 -31.06 -8.40 -11.11
N ASN A 552 -31.66 -7.33 -10.59
CA ASN A 552 -31.18 -6.69 -9.36
C ASN A 552 -31.30 -7.61 -8.13
N ALA A 553 -32.38 -8.38 -8.00
CA ALA A 553 -32.51 -9.38 -6.95
C ALA A 553 -31.45 -10.49 -7.05
N LEU A 554 -31.14 -10.95 -8.27
CA LEU A 554 -30.08 -11.91 -8.53
C LEU A 554 -28.69 -11.34 -8.18
N ARG A 555 -28.38 -10.10 -8.58
CA ARG A 555 -27.12 -9.42 -8.23
C ARG A 555 -26.96 -9.30 -6.73
N ARG A 556 -27.98 -8.80 -6.02
CA ARG A 556 -27.98 -8.74 -4.55
C ARG A 556 -27.76 -10.10 -3.91
N ARG A 557 -28.28 -11.19 -4.50
CA ARG A 557 -28.00 -12.57 -4.05
C ARG A 557 -26.53 -12.95 -4.29
N GLN A 558 -25.96 -12.64 -5.46
CA GLN A 558 -24.55 -12.92 -5.74
C GLN A 558 -23.59 -12.17 -4.79
N LEU A 559 -23.88 -10.90 -4.45
CA LEU A 559 -23.08 -10.16 -3.47
C LEU A 559 -23.01 -10.91 -2.13
N ARG A 560 -24.17 -11.35 -1.64
CA ARG A 560 -24.26 -12.11 -0.39
C ARG A 560 -23.57 -13.47 -0.49
N ASN A 561 -23.65 -14.14 -1.63
CA ASN A 561 -22.94 -15.40 -1.87
C ASN A 561 -21.43 -15.23 -1.77
N LEU A 562 -20.87 -14.29 -2.53
CA LEU A 562 -19.44 -14.03 -2.59
C LEU A 562 -18.89 -13.61 -1.22
N LEU A 563 -19.60 -12.70 -0.54
CA LEU A 563 -19.25 -12.24 0.81
C LEU A 563 -19.32 -13.38 1.84
N THR A 564 -20.37 -14.21 1.78
CA THR A 564 -20.51 -15.38 2.66
C THR A 564 -19.39 -16.38 2.41
N THR A 565 -19.12 -16.73 1.16
CA THR A 565 -18.03 -17.65 0.79
C THR A 565 -16.68 -17.16 1.33
N LEU A 566 -16.37 -15.87 1.18
CA LEU A 566 -15.16 -15.26 1.71
C LEU A 566 -15.03 -15.43 3.24
N LEU A 567 -16.07 -15.03 3.97
CA LEU A 567 -16.00 -14.95 5.43
C LEU A 567 -16.10 -16.31 6.14
N VAL A 568 -16.59 -17.35 5.47
CA VAL A 568 -16.61 -18.73 6.01
C VAL A 568 -15.44 -19.59 5.55
N SER A 569 -14.64 -19.13 4.58
CA SER A 569 -13.47 -19.86 4.10
C SER A 569 -12.33 -19.85 5.12
N THR A 570 -11.56 -20.93 5.16
CA THR A 570 -10.35 -21.00 5.99
C THR A 570 -9.22 -20.19 5.34
N GLY A 571 -8.49 -19.40 6.13
CA GLY A 571 -7.49 -18.43 5.66
C GLY A 571 -7.68 -17.08 6.36
N VAL A 572 -7.08 -16.01 5.85
CA VAL A 572 -7.31 -14.64 6.33
C VAL A 572 -8.18 -13.91 5.31
N PRO A 573 -9.43 -13.52 5.61
CA PRO A 573 -10.26 -12.79 4.67
C PRO A 573 -9.83 -11.32 4.56
N MET A 574 -9.81 -10.80 3.34
CA MET A 574 -9.65 -9.39 3.03
C MET A 574 -10.91 -8.86 2.34
N LEU A 575 -11.46 -7.78 2.90
CA LEU A 575 -12.59 -7.02 2.36
C LEU A 575 -12.07 -5.71 1.76
N VAL A 576 -12.72 -5.22 0.70
CA VAL A 576 -12.45 -3.91 0.12
C VAL A 576 -13.50 -2.92 0.61
N ALA A 577 -13.06 -1.73 0.97
CA ALA A 577 -13.94 -0.72 1.54
C ALA A 577 -15.08 -0.33 0.60
N GLY A 578 -16.31 -0.50 1.09
CA GLY A 578 -17.54 -0.22 0.38
C GLY A 578 -18.19 -1.45 -0.25
N ASP A 579 -17.49 -2.59 -0.36
CA ASP A 579 -18.10 -3.83 -0.86
C ASP A 579 -19.20 -4.35 0.07
N GLU A 580 -19.08 -4.09 1.37
CA GLU A 580 -20.09 -4.43 2.37
C GLU A 580 -21.40 -3.65 2.19
N MET A 581 -21.41 -2.59 1.40
CA MET A 581 -22.59 -1.79 1.06
C MET A 581 -22.86 -1.71 -0.45
N GLY A 582 -22.12 -2.46 -1.26
CA GLY A 582 -22.31 -2.49 -2.71
C GLY A 582 -21.86 -1.21 -3.42
N ARG A 583 -20.69 -0.68 -3.03
CA ARG A 583 -19.97 0.35 -3.79
C ARG A 583 -19.79 -0.08 -5.24
N THR A 584 -19.88 0.88 -6.17
CA THR A 584 -19.63 0.72 -7.60
C THR A 584 -18.62 1.75 -8.08
N GLN A 585 -17.91 1.42 -9.15
CA GLN A 585 -17.05 2.31 -9.93
C GLN A 585 -17.59 2.48 -11.36
N GLY A 586 -18.88 2.16 -11.57
CA GLY A 586 -19.55 2.28 -12.86
C GLY A 586 -18.99 1.35 -13.94
N GLY A 587 -18.41 0.21 -13.55
CA GLY A 587 -17.75 -0.70 -14.49
C GLY A 587 -16.30 -0.32 -14.81
N ASN A 588 -15.74 0.71 -14.17
CA ASN A 588 -14.30 0.93 -14.23
C ASN A 588 -13.59 -0.11 -13.36
N ASN A 589 -12.72 -0.93 -13.96
CA ASN A 589 -11.97 -1.98 -13.27
C ASN A 589 -10.52 -1.59 -12.96
N ASN A 590 -10.15 -0.33 -13.23
CA ASN A 590 -8.81 0.20 -13.06
C ASN A 590 -8.88 1.69 -12.69
N ALA A 591 -9.56 2.01 -11.59
CA ALA A 591 -9.83 3.39 -11.18
C ALA A 591 -8.61 4.10 -10.57
N TYR A 592 -7.39 3.74 -11.00
CA TYR A 592 -6.11 4.21 -10.42
C TYR A 592 -5.91 5.71 -10.53
N CYS A 593 -6.56 6.35 -11.49
CA CYS A 593 -6.45 7.78 -11.75
C CYS A 593 -7.75 8.57 -11.49
N GLN A 594 -8.73 7.93 -10.83
CA GLN A 594 -10.08 8.48 -10.62
C GLN A 594 -10.28 9.03 -9.20
N ASP A 595 -9.68 10.18 -8.91
CA ASP A 595 -9.93 10.93 -7.69
C ASP A 595 -11.22 11.75 -7.77
N GLY A 596 -12.35 11.04 -7.79
CA GLY A 596 -13.69 11.60 -7.91
C GLY A 596 -14.76 10.59 -7.49
N GLU A 597 -16.01 10.82 -7.91
CA GLU A 597 -17.15 9.96 -7.56
C GLU A 597 -16.95 8.47 -7.90
N VAL A 598 -16.19 8.17 -8.96
CA VAL A 598 -15.80 6.79 -9.32
C VAL A 598 -14.89 6.15 -8.26
N GLY A 599 -14.02 6.92 -7.62
CA GLY A 599 -13.08 6.42 -6.61
C GLY A 599 -13.56 6.54 -5.16
N TRP A 600 -14.44 7.50 -4.87
CA TRP A 600 -14.93 7.82 -3.53
C TRP A 600 -16.06 6.86 -3.09
N ILE A 601 -16.16 6.62 -1.78
CA ILE A 601 -17.26 5.79 -1.24
C ILE A 601 -18.50 6.67 -1.05
N ASP A 602 -19.60 6.29 -1.70
CA ASP A 602 -20.91 6.88 -1.48
C ASP A 602 -21.59 6.26 -0.24
N TRP A 603 -21.59 7.01 0.86
CA TRP A 603 -22.21 6.59 2.12
C TRP A 603 -23.74 6.70 2.12
N SER A 604 -24.34 7.38 1.14
CA SER A 604 -25.80 7.47 1.00
C SER A 604 -26.42 6.11 0.62
N LEU A 605 -25.62 5.17 0.10
CA LEU A 605 -26.03 3.79 -0.17
C LEU A 605 -26.70 3.15 1.06
N LEU A 606 -26.25 3.46 2.26
CA LEU A 606 -26.79 2.90 3.50
C LEU A 606 -28.20 3.39 3.88
N GLU A 607 -28.72 4.41 3.19
CA GLU A 607 -30.11 4.83 3.30
C GLU A 607 -31.04 3.83 2.59
N GLN A 608 -30.51 3.04 1.66
CA GLN A 608 -31.25 2.04 0.90
C GLN A 608 -31.31 0.70 1.65
N PRO A 609 -32.48 0.02 1.69
CA PRO A 609 -32.62 -1.25 2.41
C PRO A 609 -31.67 -2.37 1.97
N GLY A 610 -31.38 -2.46 0.66
CA GLY A 610 -30.51 -3.50 0.08
C GLY A 610 -29.06 -3.42 0.56
N PRO A 611 -28.33 -2.31 0.28
CA PRO A 611 -27.02 -2.03 0.84
C PRO A 611 -26.93 -2.18 2.36
N ARG A 612 -27.92 -1.67 3.09
CA ARG A 612 -27.96 -1.80 4.56
C ARG A 612 -28.06 -3.26 4.99
N GLY A 613 -28.88 -4.07 4.32
CA GLY A 613 -28.99 -5.51 4.58
C GLY A 613 -27.69 -6.26 4.29
N LEU A 614 -26.95 -5.86 3.24
CA LEU A 614 -25.63 -6.43 2.94
C LEU A 614 -24.61 -6.11 4.04
N LEU A 615 -24.61 -4.87 4.55
CA LEU A 615 -23.74 -4.45 5.65
C LEU A 615 -24.03 -5.24 6.93
N GLU A 616 -25.31 -5.42 7.29
CA GLU A 616 -25.69 -6.21 8.46
C GLU A 616 -25.32 -7.70 8.30
N LEU A 617 -25.42 -8.26 7.09
CA LEU A 617 -24.90 -9.60 6.81
C LEU A 617 -23.38 -9.66 7.01
N ALA A 618 -22.63 -8.68 6.47
CA ALA A 618 -21.17 -8.61 6.61
C ALA A 618 -20.77 -8.62 8.10
N ARG A 619 -21.39 -7.75 8.90
CA ARG A 619 -21.20 -7.65 10.36
C ARG A 619 -21.44 -8.99 11.05
N ARG A 620 -22.55 -9.64 10.73
CA ARG A 620 -22.89 -10.94 11.31
C ARG A 620 -21.93 -12.05 10.93
N LEU A 621 -21.48 -12.09 9.68
CA LEU A 621 -20.52 -13.08 9.19
C LEU A 621 -19.14 -12.89 9.85
N VAL A 622 -18.68 -11.64 9.97
CA VAL A 622 -17.44 -11.31 10.69
C VAL A 622 -17.56 -11.70 12.17
N ALA A 623 -18.67 -11.36 12.83
CA ALA A 623 -18.93 -11.76 14.21
C ALA A 623 -19.01 -13.28 14.39
N LEU A 624 -19.63 -14.00 13.44
CA LEU A 624 -19.68 -15.47 13.42
C LEU A 624 -18.26 -16.05 13.35
N ARG A 625 -17.43 -15.55 12.42
CA ARG A 625 -16.03 -15.97 12.28
C ARG A 625 -15.22 -15.74 13.55
N HIS A 626 -15.37 -14.57 14.18
CA HIS A 626 -14.69 -14.27 15.44
C HIS A 626 -15.10 -15.20 16.57
N ARG A 627 -16.39 -15.55 16.65
CA ARG A 627 -16.91 -16.45 17.69
C ARG A 627 -16.48 -17.90 17.54
N HIS A 628 -16.24 -18.35 16.31
CA HIS A 628 -16.07 -19.78 16.00
C HIS A 628 -14.67 -20.10 15.46
N PRO A 629 -13.73 -20.59 16.33
CA PRO A 629 -12.40 -21.05 15.93
C PRO A 629 -12.36 -22.01 14.74
N VAL A 630 -13.41 -22.81 14.50
CA VAL A 630 -13.48 -23.75 13.37
C VAL A 630 -13.47 -23.03 12.01
N LEU A 631 -13.96 -21.79 11.93
CA LEU A 631 -13.93 -20.96 10.73
C LEU A 631 -12.59 -20.23 10.53
N ARG A 632 -11.74 -20.22 11.57
CA ARG A 632 -10.44 -19.53 11.61
C ARG A 632 -9.31 -20.44 12.09
N ARG A 633 -9.24 -21.64 11.50
CA ARG A 633 -8.29 -22.66 11.92
C ARG A 633 -6.83 -22.22 11.81
N ARG A 634 -6.08 -22.55 12.86
CA ARG A 634 -4.62 -22.33 12.94
C ARG A 634 -3.80 -23.39 12.20
N ALA A 635 -4.38 -24.55 11.93
CA ALA A 635 -3.75 -25.67 11.25
C ALA A 635 -4.63 -26.19 10.11
N PHE A 636 -4.00 -26.68 9.05
CA PHE A 636 -4.69 -27.35 7.94
C PHE A 636 -5.53 -28.52 8.43
N PHE A 637 -6.56 -28.85 7.64
CA PHE A 637 -7.40 -30.01 7.88
C PHE A 637 -6.63 -31.30 7.60
N SER A 638 -6.84 -32.31 8.43
CA SER A 638 -6.21 -33.62 8.24
C SER A 638 -7.00 -34.52 7.28
N GLY A 639 -8.32 -34.33 7.21
CA GLY A 639 -9.25 -35.21 6.49
C GLY A 639 -9.33 -36.62 7.10
N ARG A 640 -8.81 -36.82 8.32
CA ARG A 640 -8.73 -38.09 9.02
C ARG A 640 -9.48 -38.00 10.35
N ALA A 641 -10.00 -39.14 10.80
CA ALA A 641 -10.58 -39.29 12.13
C ALA A 641 -9.49 -39.14 13.20
N GLN A 642 -9.74 -38.33 14.23
CA GLN A 642 -8.84 -38.22 15.39
C GLN A 642 -9.26 -39.23 16.48
N GLY A 643 -9.03 -40.52 16.22
CA GLY A 643 -9.38 -41.63 17.12
C GLY A 643 -10.20 -42.71 16.43
N ALA A 644 -10.41 -43.85 17.11
CA ALA A 644 -11.14 -44.99 16.56
C ALA A 644 -12.63 -44.68 16.29
N ASP A 645 -13.22 -43.76 17.07
CA ASP A 645 -14.63 -43.37 17.01
C ASP A 645 -14.83 -41.90 16.57
N GLY A 646 -13.76 -41.23 16.13
CA GLY A 646 -13.78 -39.79 15.79
C GLY A 646 -14.30 -39.51 14.39
N LEU A 647 -15.00 -38.39 14.22
CA LEU A 647 -15.32 -37.88 12.88
C LEU A 647 -14.07 -37.26 12.24
N ARG A 648 -14.10 -37.12 10.92
CA ARG A 648 -13.07 -36.34 10.22
C ARG A 648 -13.24 -34.87 10.57
N ASP A 649 -12.11 -34.17 10.69
CA ASP A 649 -12.11 -32.74 10.96
C ASP A 649 -12.64 -31.88 9.78
N LEU A 650 -12.73 -32.50 8.60
CA LEU A 650 -13.28 -31.98 7.35
C LEU A 650 -13.97 -33.11 6.59
N ALA A 651 -15.18 -32.87 6.09
CA ALA A 651 -15.85 -33.76 5.16
C ALA A 651 -16.62 -32.99 4.09
N TRP A 652 -16.76 -33.59 2.92
CA TRP A 652 -17.42 -32.99 1.76
C TRP A 652 -18.59 -33.86 1.33
N PHE A 653 -19.71 -33.24 0.98
CA PHE A 653 -20.96 -33.94 0.69
C PHE A 653 -21.54 -33.56 -0.66
N THR A 654 -22.09 -34.55 -1.36
CA THR A 654 -22.91 -34.33 -2.54
C THR A 654 -24.29 -33.78 -2.14
N ALA A 655 -25.10 -33.33 -3.11
CA ALA A 655 -26.49 -32.92 -2.85
C ALA A 655 -27.37 -34.03 -2.23
N ARG A 656 -26.95 -35.30 -2.34
CA ARG A 656 -27.65 -36.45 -1.76
C ARG A 656 -27.26 -36.74 -0.31
N GLY A 657 -26.38 -35.92 0.28
CA GLY A 657 -25.91 -36.13 1.66
C GLY A 657 -24.90 -37.27 1.80
N GLU A 658 -24.36 -37.75 0.68
CA GLU A 658 -23.31 -38.77 0.61
C GLU A 658 -21.93 -38.09 0.65
N GLU A 659 -20.98 -38.66 1.40
CA GLU A 659 -19.59 -38.16 1.40
C GLU A 659 -19.01 -38.28 -0.02
N MET A 660 -18.38 -37.20 -0.50
CA MET A 660 -17.84 -37.15 -1.86
C MET A 660 -16.73 -38.17 -2.06
N THR A 661 -16.85 -38.94 -3.14
CA THR A 661 -15.80 -39.86 -3.62
C THR A 661 -14.81 -39.13 -4.51
N GLU A 662 -13.71 -39.79 -4.87
CA GLU A 662 -12.76 -39.25 -5.85
C GLU A 662 -13.45 -38.89 -7.16
N ARG A 663 -14.39 -39.71 -7.65
CA ARG A 663 -15.12 -39.45 -8.90
C ARG A 663 -15.94 -38.15 -8.84
N ASP A 664 -16.54 -37.85 -7.70
CA ASP A 664 -17.39 -36.66 -7.53
C ASP A 664 -16.59 -35.36 -7.67
N TRP A 665 -15.31 -35.38 -7.28
CA TRP A 665 -14.42 -34.24 -7.47
C TRP A 665 -14.17 -33.90 -8.94
N TYR A 666 -14.21 -34.88 -9.84
CA TYR A 666 -14.00 -34.68 -11.27
C TYR A 666 -15.32 -34.56 -12.05
N ALA A 667 -16.47 -34.66 -11.37
CA ALA A 667 -17.77 -34.56 -11.99
C ALA A 667 -18.24 -33.09 -12.03
N PRO A 668 -18.94 -32.66 -13.10
CA PRO A 668 -19.62 -31.37 -13.10
C PRO A 668 -20.68 -31.35 -12.00
N THR A 669 -20.49 -30.48 -11.01
CA THR A 669 -21.47 -30.25 -9.94
C THR A 669 -21.60 -28.77 -9.66
N ALA A 670 -22.83 -28.36 -9.39
CA ALA A 670 -23.16 -27.00 -8.95
C ALA A 670 -23.50 -26.93 -7.46
N THR A 671 -23.49 -28.07 -6.75
CA THR A 671 -23.87 -28.15 -5.34
C THR A 671 -22.84 -28.97 -4.57
N LEU A 672 -22.35 -28.43 -3.46
CA LEU A 672 -21.50 -29.16 -2.52
C LEU A 672 -21.77 -28.72 -1.08
N GLY A 673 -21.65 -29.68 -0.16
CA GLY A 673 -21.65 -29.44 1.28
C GLY A 673 -20.24 -29.55 1.84
N LEU A 674 -19.86 -28.60 2.70
CA LEU A 674 -18.60 -28.57 3.43
C LEU A 674 -18.92 -28.69 4.92
N TYR A 675 -18.56 -29.82 5.54
CA TYR A 675 -18.71 -30.03 6.97
C TYR A 675 -17.38 -29.77 7.68
N LEU A 676 -17.43 -28.93 8.71
CA LEU A 676 -16.30 -28.57 9.56
C LEU A 676 -16.58 -29.06 10.99
N SER A 677 -15.76 -29.99 11.50
CA SER A 677 -15.89 -30.49 12.87
C SER A 677 -15.31 -29.49 13.87
N GLY A 678 -16.15 -29.01 14.80
CA GLY A 678 -15.71 -28.19 15.93
C GLY A 678 -15.14 -29.02 17.09
N ARG A 679 -15.33 -30.34 17.08
CA ARG A 679 -14.88 -31.24 18.16
C ARG A 679 -13.39 -31.60 18.04
N ASP A 680 -12.86 -31.63 16.81
CA ASP A 680 -11.53 -32.15 16.49
C ASP A 680 -10.58 -31.06 15.98
N ILE A 681 -10.65 -29.84 16.56
CA ILE A 681 -9.78 -28.73 16.17
C ILE A 681 -8.36 -28.98 16.69
N PRO A 682 -7.34 -29.14 15.82
CA PRO A 682 -5.99 -29.41 16.29
C PRO A 682 -5.40 -28.18 16.99
N GLY A 683 -4.88 -28.41 18.19
CA GLY A 683 -4.16 -27.39 18.96
C GLY A 683 -4.71 -27.21 20.36
N ARG A 684 -4.15 -26.21 21.05
CA ARG A 684 -4.56 -25.83 22.40
C ARG A 684 -4.71 -24.31 22.47
N ASP A 685 -5.58 -23.85 23.36
CA ASP A 685 -5.77 -22.43 23.62
C ASP A 685 -4.58 -21.82 24.40
N ALA A 686 -4.68 -20.53 24.74
CA ALA A 686 -3.65 -19.82 25.49
C ALA A 686 -3.38 -20.39 26.90
N ARG A 687 -4.27 -21.25 27.43
CA ARG A 687 -4.13 -21.92 28.73
C ARG A 687 -3.78 -23.40 28.59
N GLY A 688 -3.56 -23.88 27.36
CA GLY A 688 -3.24 -25.27 27.10
C GLY A 688 -4.46 -26.20 27.04
N ALA A 689 -5.70 -25.70 27.09
CA ALA A 689 -6.89 -26.54 26.95
C ALA A 689 -7.13 -26.90 25.47
N PRO A 690 -7.71 -28.08 25.17
CA PRO A 690 -8.15 -28.40 23.80
C PRO A 690 -9.10 -27.33 23.27
N VAL A 691 -8.91 -26.93 22.01
CA VAL A 691 -9.85 -26.01 21.35
C VAL A 691 -11.03 -26.83 20.87
N VAL A 692 -12.23 -26.47 21.30
CA VAL A 692 -13.49 -27.06 20.83
C VAL A 692 -14.45 -25.96 20.43
N ASP A 693 -15.36 -26.27 19.53
CA ASP A 693 -16.33 -25.36 18.95
C ASP A 693 -17.59 -26.13 18.51
N ASP A 694 -18.62 -25.39 18.10
CA ASP A 694 -19.74 -25.93 17.35
C ASP A 694 -19.25 -26.44 15.97
N SER A 695 -19.87 -27.51 15.45
CA SER A 695 -19.62 -27.96 14.08
C SER A 695 -20.53 -27.23 13.09
N PHE A 696 -20.09 -27.10 11.84
CA PHE A 696 -20.82 -26.38 10.80
C PHE A 696 -20.94 -27.19 9.52
N LEU A 697 -22.07 -27.03 8.82
CA LEU A 697 -22.25 -27.46 7.44
C LEU A 697 -22.50 -26.22 6.58
N ILE A 698 -21.65 -26.01 5.58
CA ILE A 698 -21.78 -24.92 4.62
C ILE A 698 -22.19 -25.53 3.29
N VAL A 699 -23.37 -25.18 2.79
CA VAL A 699 -23.88 -25.66 1.51
C VAL A 699 -23.75 -24.54 0.49
N LEU A 700 -22.98 -24.78 -0.58
CA LEU A 700 -22.85 -23.87 -1.71
C LEU A 700 -23.60 -24.45 -2.90
N HIS A 701 -24.51 -23.66 -3.48
CA HIS A 701 -25.24 -24.04 -4.69
C HIS A 701 -25.14 -22.93 -5.74
N ALA A 702 -24.36 -23.15 -6.80
CA ALA A 702 -24.20 -22.23 -7.93
C ALA A 702 -25.26 -22.42 -9.03
N GLY A 703 -26.12 -23.44 -8.92
CA GLY A 703 -27.12 -23.78 -9.93
C GLY A 703 -28.20 -22.70 -10.12
N SER A 704 -28.69 -22.56 -11.34
CA SER A 704 -29.71 -21.55 -11.70
C SER A 704 -31.13 -21.89 -11.25
N ARG A 705 -31.37 -23.12 -10.77
CA ARG A 705 -32.67 -23.59 -10.27
C ARG A 705 -32.52 -24.05 -8.82
N PRO A 706 -33.52 -23.83 -7.95
CA PRO A 706 -33.50 -24.37 -6.61
C PRO A 706 -33.32 -25.90 -6.63
N THR A 707 -32.72 -26.45 -5.59
CA THR A 707 -32.47 -27.89 -5.47
C THR A 707 -32.72 -28.36 -4.04
N GLY A 708 -32.88 -29.68 -3.89
CA GLY A 708 -32.87 -30.32 -2.58
C GLY A 708 -31.45 -30.68 -2.18
N PHE A 709 -31.15 -30.56 -0.89
CA PHE A 709 -29.90 -31.03 -0.29
C PHE A 709 -30.22 -31.90 0.92
N VAL A 710 -29.77 -33.15 0.92
CA VAL A 710 -29.94 -34.01 2.10
C VAL A 710 -28.84 -33.66 3.11
N VAL A 711 -29.21 -33.07 4.24
CA VAL A 711 -28.24 -32.77 5.30
C VAL A 711 -27.75 -34.08 5.94
N PRO A 712 -26.43 -34.29 6.16
CA PRO A 712 -25.92 -35.55 6.70
C PRO A 712 -26.56 -35.93 8.04
N GLY A 713 -26.96 -37.19 8.19
CA GLY A 713 -27.48 -37.70 9.47
C GLY A 713 -26.37 -38.20 10.39
N ALA A 714 -26.73 -39.06 11.34
CA ALA A 714 -25.74 -39.78 12.14
C ALA A 714 -24.70 -40.50 11.24
N PRO A 715 -23.40 -40.49 11.58
CA PRO A 715 -22.82 -39.98 12.83
C PRO A 715 -22.51 -38.46 12.86
N TRP A 716 -22.82 -37.69 11.81
CA TRP A 716 -22.38 -36.31 11.65
C TRP A 716 -23.17 -35.29 12.48
N ALA A 717 -24.47 -35.50 12.64
CA ALA A 717 -25.37 -34.60 13.37
C ALA A 717 -26.71 -35.24 13.69
N GLU A 718 -27.36 -34.78 14.77
CA GLU A 718 -28.78 -35.06 15.03
C GLU A 718 -29.70 -34.01 14.39
N GLY A 719 -29.25 -32.75 14.30
CA GLY A 719 -29.96 -31.66 13.62
C GLY A 719 -29.06 -30.51 13.19
N TYR A 720 -29.64 -29.56 12.45
CA TYR A 720 -28.96 -28.40 11.89
C TYR A 720 -29.81 -27.15 12.04
N GLU A 721 -29.24 -26.07 12.59
CA GLU A 721 -29.85 -24.75 12.65
C GLU A 721 -29.30 -23.85 11.54
N VAL A 722 -30.18 -23.25 10.73
CA VAL A 722 -29.79 -22.32 9.66
C VAL A 722 -29.41 -20.96 10.25
N LEU A 723 -28.13 -20.62 10.15
CA LEU A 723 -27.59 -19.33 10.60
C LEU A 723 -27.59 -18.27 9.51
N VAL A 724 -27.33 -18.68 8.26
CA VAL A 724 -27.32 -17.82 7.08
C VAL A 724 -28.00 -18.55 5.93
N ASP A 725 -28.84 -17.83 5.19
CA ASP A 725 -29.41 -18.26 3.91
C ASP A 725 -29.42 -17.06 2.98
N THR A 726 -28.55 -17.07 1.96
CA THR A 726 -28.42 -15.93 1.04
C THR A 726 -29.55 -15.84 0.01
N SER A 727 -30.44 -16.84 -0.05
CA SER A 727 -31.54 -16.86 -1.02
C SER A 727 -32.64 -15.82 -0.70
N GLY A 728 -32.91 -15.56 0.58
CA GLY A 728 -33.93 -14.62 1.06
C GLY A 728 -33.36 -13.22 1.27
N GLU A 729 -34.03 -12.15 0.80
CA GLU A 729 -33.46 -10.78 0.80
C GLU A 729 -33.21 -10.17 2.18
N ASP A 730 -34.08 -10.43 3.16
CA ASP A 730 -33.91 -9.94 4.52
C ASP A 730 -32.77 -10.71 5.22
N GLN A 731 -31.78 -9.95 5.69
CA GLN A 731 -30.61 -10.46 6.41
C GLN A 731 -30.48 -9.83 7.82
N ALA A 732 -31.52 -9.15 8.30
CA ALA A 732 -31.50 -8.46 9.59
C ALA A 732 -31.36 -9.43 10.78
N GLY A 733 -31.82 -10.68 10.65
CA GLY A 733 -31.84 -11.67 11.72
C GLY A 733 -31.42 -13.07 11.30
N VAL A 734 -31.03 -13.89 12.28
CA VAL A 734 -30.73 -15.30 12.06
C VAL A 734 -32.00 -16.03 11.64
N PRO A 735 -32.00 -16.84 10.55
CA PRO A 735 -33.19 -17.56 10.12
C PRO A 735 -33.74 -18.52 11.18
N GLY A 736 -32.86 -19.19 11.95
CA GLY A 736 -33.21 -19.99 13.12
C GLY A 736 -34.02 -21.26 12.85
N ARG A 737 -34.20 -21.61 11.57
CA ARG A 737 -34.90 -22.83 11.15
C ARG A 737 -34.05 -24.05 11.50
N VAL A 738 -34.65 -25.07 12.11
CA VAL A 738 -33.98 -26.29 12.52
C VAL A 738 -34.45 -27.47 11.67
N HIS A 739 -33.50 -28.25 11.16
CA HIS A 739 -33.74 -29.46 10.36
C HIS A 739 -33.16 -30.68 11.07
N ARG A 740 -33.82 -31.83 10.96
CA ARG A 740 -33.30 -33.10 11.47
C ARG A 740 -32.21 -33.63 10.53
N GLY A 741 -31.14 -34.21 11.09
CA GLY A 741 -30.11 -34.90 10.29
C GLY A 741 -30.73 -36.00 9.42
N GLY A 742 -30.22 -36.15 8.19
CA GLY A 742 -30.71 -37.10 7.18
C GLY A 742 -31.97 -36.64 6.43
N THR A 743 -32.47 -35.43 6.64
CA THR A 743 -33.63 -34.89 5.92
C THR A 743 -33.22 -34.03 4.73
N GLU A 744 -34.08 -33.96 3.72
CA GLU A 744 -33.89 -33.07 2.58
C GLU A 744 -34.32 -31.64 2.94
N VAL A 745 -33.44 -30.67 2.68
CA VAL A 745 -33.70 -29.24 2.86
C VAL A 745 -33.68 -28.53 1.51
N GLY A 746 -34.51 -27.49 1.38
CA GLY A 746 -34.54 -26.66 0.18
C GLY A 746 -33.37 -25.68 0.14
N VAL A 747 -32.63 -25.68 -0.97
CA VAL A 747 -31.55 -24.73 -1.24
C VAL A 747 -31.96 -23.87 -2.43
N GLY A 748 -32.04 -22.56 -2.21
CA GLY A 748 -32.43 -21.61 -3.26
C GLY A 748 -31.44 -21.58 -4.43
N ALA A 749 -31.91 -21.23 -5.63
CA ALA A 749 -31.03 -21.05 -6.78
C ALA A 749 -29.91 -20.05 -6.47
N ARG A 750 -28.67 -20.41 -6.81
CA ARG A 750 -27.48 -19.59 -6.60
C ARG A 750 -27.39 -19.05 -5.17
N SER A 751 -27.27 -19.92 -4.18
CA SER A 751 -27.27 -19.53 -2.77
C SER A 751 -26.26 -20.27 -1.91
N VAL A 752 -25.98 -19.71 -0.74
CA VAL A 752 -25.19 -20.31 0.32
C VAL A 752 -26.10 -20.46 1.55
N GLN A 753 -26.04 -21.63 2.17
CA GLN A 753 -26.57 -21.83 3.52
C GLN A 753 -25.43 -22.17 4.48
N VAL A 754 -25.40 -21.51 5.63
CA VAL A 754 -24.47 -21.83 6.73
C VAL A 754 -25.32 -22.38 7.86
N LEU A 755 -25.10 -23.65 8.19
CA LEU A 755 -25.85 -24.37 9.21
C LEU A 755 -24.93 -24.75 10.36
N ARG A 756 -25.40 -24.53 11.59
CA ARG A 756 -24.76 -25.01 12.81
C ARG A 756 -25.32 -26.38 13.17
N VAL A 757 -24.45 -27.32 13.53
CA VAL A 757 -24.85 -28.63 14.04
C VAL A 757 -25.45 -28.51 15.43
N THR A 758 -26.53 -29.26 15.69
CA THR A 758 -27.23 -29.34 16.97
C THR A 758 -27.44 -30.80 17.37
N GLY A 759 -27.45 -31.07 18.67
CA GLY A 759 -27.28 -32.42 19.24
C GLY A 759 -25.81 -32.80 19.33
#